data_AF-A0A2D8VB41-F1
#
_entry.id   AF-A0A2D8VB41-F1
#
_cell.length_a   1.000
_cell.length_b   1.000
_cell.length_c   1.000
_cell.angle_alpha   90.00
_cell.angle_beta   90.00
_cell.angle_gamma   90.00
#
_symmetry.space_group_name_H-M   'P 1'
#
loop_
_entity.id
_entity.type
_entity.pdbx_description
1 polymer ?
#
loop_
_entity_poly.entity_id
_entity_poly.type
_entity_poly.pdbx_seq_one_letter_code
_entity_poly.pdbx_strand_id
1 'polypeptide(L)'
;MATSVPQPGEISLCLIPWEVAYLVCTKKGSMFKISTNVLSAATSMLVALHAPCFASTGELADPTGALSIRLPAGSSAYPSYSVASSGLKGEAVFRGQVKSVTGNNVTFHRVPDLLDPTKTSFPFKSGMLATQKARASATLDGNNSVLQVSLDFAGSGYQSPPRVFLDLPTEGNDSTVNYELAAVSAEVNASQGLITGLVVDEPGKGYLTPPSVKIEGGVHFIRCSETESDEEGKFYLIQSNTGDVLTLANPLGDDLSSIFKAESLVEVFEAWTLGSLFGYDSTVLQEGNSSVADYVYLLKPPGEQDGTSNDYRPYYHDGSSWKEVGGNGSVVSETIIYPDESFMIARRGNSILDLVLSGTALTQNTFFMIPQQGKRFLMNNPFGVDMMLSDLIASEHIDDNASDGTKWLADESQEVADNVEILNQGVWSTYWHDGTNKDIAQKAVISARPGTGIAGSITRQDLSISSGSISAMTNPVAGSNVVVTSAGHGLRNGFMVRVAGARGRKTDDSKNQIDEDGNVVAVGAGLLIKSAANGYFEVVNAGTDTFELKGKSGNCDFLGTATWITGRPGSGYSSDAFVSFVGGGGQGAKGIAKVENGSVASVIITSPGSGYVAAPKVKVHSGGWRKQGAGRAPFNDILIPAGAGILLVRKHPAGVSSTLAIRNPIKLD
;
A
#
# COMPACT_ATOMS: atom_id res chain seq x y z
N MET A 1 -19.25 -10.70 -52.44
CA MET A 1 -20.28 -9.75 -51.96
C MET A 1 -21.29 -10.53 -51.16
N ALA A 2 -21.55 -10.05 -49.93
CA ALA A 2 -22.76 -10.23 -49.13
C ALA A 2 -23.15 -11.67 -48.73
N THR A 3 -23.44 -12.03 -47.49
CA THR A 3 -23.85 -11.24 -46.30
C THR A 3 -23.83 -12.17 -45.09
N SER A 4 -23.23 -11.72 -43.98
CA SER A 4 -23.24 -12.36 -42.67
C SER A 4 -24.00 -11.49 -41.66
N VAL A 5 -25.15 -11.96 -41.16
CA VAL A 5 -25.77 -11.57 -39.87
C VAL A 5 -26.63 -12.76 -39.42
N PRO A 6 -26.45 -13.30 -38.20
CA PRO A 6 -27.39 -12.97 -37.11
C PRO A 6 -26.77 -12.85 -35.70
N GLN A 7 -27.32 -11.91 -34.95
CA GLN A 7 -27.45 -11.85 -33.48
C GLN A 7 -28.94 -11.46 -33.22
N PRO A 8 -29.55 -11.70 -32.04
CA PRO A 8 -28.89 -11.86 -30.74
C PRO A 8 -29.38 -13.04 -29.88
N GLY A 9 -28.55 -13.36 -28.89
CA GLY A 9 -28.84 -14.32 -27.83
C GLY A 9 -29.70 -13.73 -26.69
N GLU A 10 -30.47 -14.61 -26.08
CA GLU A 10 -30.94 -14.52 -24.70
C GLU A 10 -30.33 -15.71 -23.95
N ILE A 11 -29.53 -15.44 -22.92
CA ILE A 11 -29.19 -16.44 -21.90
C ILE A 11 -29.63 -15.84 -20.57
N SER A 12 -30.64 -16.50 -19.97
CA SER A 12 -31.16 -16.20 -18.65
C SER A 12 -30.11 -16.44 -17.57
N LEU A 13 -29.88 -15.43 -16.72
CA LEU A 13 -29.15 -15.57 -15.47
C LEU A 13 -30.04 -16.32 -14.46
N CYS A 14 -29.61 -17.51 -14.03
CA CYS A 14 -30.17 -18.19 -12.87
C CYS A 14 -29.30 -17.86 -11.64
N LEU A 15 -29.86 -17.10 -10.71
CA LEU A 15 -29.32 -16.83 -9.38
C LEU A 15 -29.71 -17.98 -8.44
N ILE A 16 -28.72 -18.64 -7.82
CA ILE A 16 -28.92 -19.51 -6.64
C ILE A 16 -27.77 -19.21 -5.63
N PRO A 17 -28.06 -19.13 -4.31
CA PRO A 17 -27.21 -18.44 -3.33
C PRO A 17 -26.12 -19.32 -2.69
N TRP A 18 -25.20 -18.66 -2.00
CA TRP A 18 -24.03 -19.19 -1.30
C TRP A 18 -24.37 -19.93 0.00
N GLU A 19 -23.72 -21.08 0.24
CA GLU A 19 -23.19 -21.49 1.55
C GLU A 19 -22.05 -22.52 1.40
N VAL A 20 -20.89 -22.18 1.99
CA VAL A 20 -19.78 -22.98 2.58
C VAL A 20 -19.10 -24.12 1.78
N ALA A 21 -17.77 -24.00 1.53
CA ALA A 21 -16.69 -24.93 1.96
C ALA A 21 -15.44 -25.05 1.03
N TYR A 22 -14.28 -24.65 1.59
CA TYR A 22 -12.87 -25.04 1.40
C TYR A 22 -12.00 -24.77 0.15
N LEU A 23 -10.78 -24.32 0.48
CA LEU A 23 -9.54 -24.17 -0.32
C LEU A 23 -9.11 -25.45 -1.04
N VAL A 24 -8.56 -25.26 -2.25
CA VAL A 24 -7.42 -26.03 -2.76
C VAL A 24 -6.45 -25.07 -3.47
N CYS A 25 -5.26 -24.87 -2.90
CA CYS A 25 -4.04 -24.62 -3.67
C CYS A 25 -2.86 -25.22 -2.88
N THR A 26 -2.25 -26.25 -3.47
CA THR A 26 -1.27 -27.13 -2.85
C THR A 26 0.16 -26.62 -3.05
N LYS A 27 0.94 -26.50 -1.98
CA LYS A 27 2.41 -26.53 -2.04
C LYS A 27 2.90 -27.61 -1.08
N LYS A 28 3.31 -28.77 -1.62
CA LYS A 28 3.80 -29.93 -0.86
C LYS A 28 5.28 -30.11 -1.21
N GLY A 29 6.15 -30.03 -0.21
CA GLY A 29 7.56 -30.43 -0.32
C GLY A 29 8.00 -31.01 1.02
N SER A 30 8.26 -32.32 1.04
CA SER A 30 9.08 -33.12 1.97
C SER A 30 8.54 -34.56 2.06
N MET A 31 9.29 -35.56 1.63
CA MET A 31 9.06 -36.97 1.98
C MET A 31 10.35 -37.60 2.51
N PHE A 32 10.32 -38.05 3.77
CA PHE A 32 11.29 -38.94 4.39
C PHE A 32 10.93 -40.41 4.10
N LYS A 33 11.93 -41.24 3.78
CA LYS A 33 11.80 -42.71 3.57
C LYS A 33 11.74 -43.47 4.90
N ILE A 34 10.83 -44.45 5.01
CA ILE A 34 10.97 -45.62 5.89
C ILE A 34 10.66 -46.89 5.07
N SER A 35 11.55 -47.88 5.13
CA SER A 35 11.49 -49.15 4.39
C SER A 35 10.64 -50.22 5.08
N THR A 36 9.68 -50.76 4.33
CA THR A 36 9.10 -52.13 4.31
C THR A 36 9.03 -53.02 5.56
N ASN A 37 7.79 -53.40 5.91
CA ASN A 37 7.22 -54.78 6.02
C ASN A 37 6.51 -55.15 7.34
N VAL A 38 5.35 -55.82 7.12
CA VAL A 38 4.55 -56.73 7.96
C VAL A 38 3.26 -56.20 8.61
N LEU A 39 2.19 -56.86 8.16
CA LEU A 39 0.77 -56.95 8.54
C LEU A 39 0.30 -56.59 9.97
N SER A 40 -0.86 -55.92 9.96
CA SER A 40 -2.04 -56.04 10.84
C SER A 40 -1.93 -55.81 12.35
N ALA A 41 -2.48 -54.68 12.82
CA ALA A 41 -3.67 -54.60 13.69
C ALA A 41 -3.78 -53.20 14.32
N ALA A 42 -5.02 -52.70 14.36
CA ALA A 42 -5.52 -51.44 14.92
C ALA A 42 -4.71 -50.75 16.05
N THR A 43 -4.30 -49.50 15.83
CA THR A 43 -4.43 -48.39 16.80
C THR A 43 -4.33 -47.05 16.05
N SER A 44 -5.39 -46.24 16.09
CA SER A 44 -5.42 -44.89 15.50
C SER A 44 -4.56 -43.93 16.33
N MET A 45 -3.32 -43.71 15.91
CA MET A 45 -2.46 -42.64 16.43
C MET A 45 -2.43 -41.51 15.39
N LEU A 46 -3.12 -40.40 15.72
CA LEU A 46 -3.22 -39.21 14.88
C LEU A 46 -1.86 -38.48 14.89
N VAL A 47 -1.01 -38.72 13.88
CA VAL A 47 0.22 -37.95 13.66
C VAL A 47 -0.14 -36.68 12.92
N ALA A 48 -0.21 -35.56 13.65
CA ALA A 48 -0.40 -34.24 13.10
C ALA A 48 0.92 -33.73 12.46
N LEU A 49 1.09 -33.92 11.15
CA LEU A 49 2.06 -33.16 10.36
C LEU A 49 1.56 -31.71 10.27
N HIS A 50 2.05 -30.85 11.15
CA HIS A 50 1.84 -29.41 11.06
C HIS A 50 2.70 -28.86 9.92
N ALA A 51 2.04 -28.47 8.84
CA ALA A 51 2.58 -27.46 7.91
C ALA A 51 2.95 -26.20 8.73
N PRO A 52 3.96 -25.40 8.32
CA PRO A 52 4.25 -24.14 8.99
C PRO A 52 2.98 -23.29 8.97
N CYS A 53 2.34 -23.16 10.13
CA CYS A 53 1.32 -22.18 10.38
C CYS A 53 2.05 -20.85 10.41
N PHE A 54 2.19 -20.21 9.25
CA PHE A 54 2.18 -18.76 9.25
C PHE A 54 0.88 -18.36 9.95
N ALA A 55 0.96 -17.46 10.92
CA ALA A 55 -0.22 -16.74 11.37
C ALA A 55 -0.76 -16.01 10.13
N SER A 56 -1.67 -16.67 9.42
CA SER A 56 -2.54 -16.03 8.47
C SER A 56 -3.47 -15.17 9.33
N THR A 57 -3.06 -13.94 9.59
CA THR A 57 -4.03 -12.86 9.54
C THR A 57 -4.69 -12.98 8.16
N GLY A 58 -6.02 -12.91 8.11
CA GLY A 58 -6.78 -13.06 6.87
C GLY A 58 -6.59 -11.89 5.90
N GLU A 59 -5.35 -11.48 5.65
CA GLU A 59 -5.01 -10.48 4.65
C GLU A 59 -4.81 -11.18 3.31
N LEU A 60 -5.59 -10.73 2.32
CA LEU A 60 -5.43 -11.06 0.91
C LEU A 60 -3.97 -10.88 0.51
N ALA A 61 -3.46 -11.75 -0.37
CA ALA A 61 -2.16 -11.52 -1.02
C ALA A 61 -2.09 -10.06 -1.52
N ASP A 62 -0.96 -9.39 -1.30
CA ASP A 62 -0.82 -7.97 -1.64
C ASP A 62 -1.25 -7.76 -3.09
N PRO A 63 -2.18 -6.84 -3.38
CA PRO A 63 -2.66 -6.65 -4.74
C PRO A 63 -1.50 -6.22 -5.62
N THR A 64 -1.05 -7.13 -6.49
CA THR A 64 -0.05 -6.84 -7.51
C THR A 64 -0.72 -6.20 -8.71
N GLY A 65 -0.11 -5.13 -9.23
CA GLY A 65 -0.58 -4.43 -10.42
C GLY A 65 0.53 -4.26 -11.44
N ALA A 66 0.14 -4.04 -12.69
CA ALA A 66 1.05 -3.61 -13.75
C ALA A 66 0.62 -2.23 -14.24
N LEU A 67 1.55 -1.28 -14.25
CA LEU A 67 1.40 0.04 -14.86
C LEU A 67 1.96 -0.02 -16.28
N SER A 68 1.10 0.20 -17.28
CA SER A 68 1.51 0.32 -18.67
C SER A 68 1.71 1.79 -19.03
N ILE A 69 2.91 2.16 -19.45
CA ILE A 69 3.30 3.51 -19.81
C ILE A 69 3.68 3.52 -21.28
N ARG A 70 2.90 4.24 -22.08
CA ARG A 70 3.19 4.41 -23.50
C ARG A 70 4.15 5.58 -23.67
N LEU A 71 5.36 5.28 -24.13
CA LEU A 71 6.39 6.27 -24.47
C LEU A 71 6.26 6.61 -25.97
N PRO A 72 5.86 7.85 -26.34
CA PRO A 72 5.83 8.26 -27.73
C PRO A 72 7.22 8.23 -28.36
N ALA A 73 7.28 8.01 -29.68
CA ALA A 73 8.52 8.14 -30.43
C ALA A 73 9.11 9.55 -30.25
N GLY A 74 10.43 9.63 -30.16
CA GLY A 74 11.19 10.87 -30.07
C GLY A 74 12.43 10.83 -30.95
N SER A 75 13.37 11.72 -30.64
CA SER A 75 14.70 11.77 -31.26
C SER A 75 15.71 12.30 -30.25
N SER A 76 17.01 12.15 -30.53
CA SER A 76 18.05 12.73 -29.69
C SER A 76 17.98 14.28 -29.60
N ALA A 77 17.48 14.94 -30.64
CA ALA A 77 17.29 16.40 -30.67
C ALA A 77 15.97 16.84 -30.02
N TYR A 78 14.91 16.02 -30.16
CA TYR A 78 13.58 16.28 -29.61
C TYR A 78 13.08 15.02 -28.90
N PRO A 79 13.52 14.76 -27.65
CA PRO A 79 13.05 13.62 -26.89
C PRO A 79 11.57 13.77 -26.53
N SER A 80 10.86 12.64 -26.47
CA SER A 80 9.54 12.59 -25.85
C SER A 80 9.72 12.28 -24.37
N TYR A 81 9.01 12.99 -23.50
CA TYR A 81 9.15 12.84 -22.04
C TYR A 81 7.91 12.18 -21.45
N SER A 82 8.13 11.31 -20.47
CA SER A 82 7.07 10.72 -19.66
C SER A 82 7.53 10.61 -18.21
N VAL A 83 6.63 10.88 -17.28
CA VAL A 83 6.87 10.71 -15.84
C VAL A 83 6.25 9.41 -15.40
N ALA A 84 6.95 8.68 -14.54
CA ALA A 84 6.56 7.37 -14.07
C ALA A 84 7.07 7.16 -12.64
N SER A 85 6.46 6.23 -11.92
CA SER A 85 7.12 5.61 -10.78
C SER A 85 6.90 4.11 -10.76
N SER A 86 7.71 3.44 -9.96
CA SER A 86 7.52 2.07 -9.57
C SER A 86 6.73 2.01 -8.26
N GLY A 87 5.77 1.09 -8.16
CA GLY A 87 5.25 0.67 -6.85
C GLY A 87 6.33 -0.04 -6.03
N LEU A 88 6.00 -0.57 -4.84
CA LEU A 88 6.98 -1.33 -4.07
C LEU A 88 7.41 -2.59 -4.83
N LYS A 89 8.67 -2.99 -4.62
CA LYS A 89 9.28 -4.12 -5.32
C LYS A 89 8.89 -5.43 -4.64
N GLY A 90 8.03 -6.19 -5.31
CA GLY A 90 7.63 -7.52 -4.86
C GLY A 90 6.91 -7.51 -3.51
N GLU A 91 6.80 -8.70 -2.91
CA GLU A 91 6.19 -8.89 -1.60
C GLU A 91 7.17 -8.53 -0.47
N ALA A 92 6.62 -8.25 0.72
CA ALA A 92 7.43 -8.03 1.91
C ALA A 92 8.29 -9.28 2.23
N VAL A 93 9.60 -9.09 2.35
CA VAL A 93 10.55 -10.16 2.72
C VAL A 93 10.48 -10.50 4.21
N PHE A 94 9.90 -9.60 5.01
CA PHE A 94 9.65 -9.81 6.43
C PHE A 94 8.43 -9.01 6.89
N ARG A 95 7.64 -9.61 7.78
CA ARG A 95 6.57 -8.97 8.55
C ARG A 95 6.75 -9.35 10.01
N GLY A 96 6.70 -8.39 10.92
CA GLY A 96 6.89 -8.70 12.34
C GLY A 96 6.67 -7.51 13.26
N GLN A 97 6.80 -7.76 14.56
CA GLN A 97 6.60 -6.77 15.61
C GLN A 97 7.93 -6.23 16.15
N VAL A 98 7.95 -4.93 16.40
CA VAL A 98 9.07 -4.23 17.01
C VAL A 98 9.14 -4.54 18.50
N LYS A 99 10.31 -4.91 19.00
CA LYS A 99 10.56 -5.11 20.44
C LYS A 99 10.96 -3.80 21.13
N SER A 100 11.88 -3.07 20.53
CA SER A 100 12.39 -1.80 21.07
C SER A 100 13.14 -1.01 20.01
N VAL A 101 13.23 0.30 20.21
CA VAL A 101 14.04 1.19 19.37
C VAL A 101 15.05 1.94 20.23
N THR A 102 16.28 2.09 19.75
CA THR A 102 17.32 2.87 20.43
C THR A 102 18.16 3.61 19.38
N GLY A 103 18.02 4.93 19.35
CA GLY A 103 18.60 5.75 18.26
C GLY A 103 18.07 5.28 16.91
N ASN A 104 18.99 4.98 15.98
CA ASN A 104 18.66 4.50 14.64
C ASN A 104 18.48 2.98 14.54
N ASN A 105 18.48 2.26 15.67
CA ASN A 105 18.40 0.80 15.69
C ASN A 105 16.99 0.34 16.11
N VAL A 106 16.34 -0.43 15.24
CA VAL A 106 15.07 -1.10 15.50
C VAL A 106 15.33 -2.57 15.80
N THR A 107 14.95 -3.03 16.99
CA THR A 107 15.15 -4.40 17.46
C THR A 107 13.85 -5.19 17.41
N PHE A 108 13.93 -6.46 17.01
CA PHE A 108 12.78 -7.33 16.81
C PHE A 108 12.70 -8.44 17.86
N HIS A 109 11.49 -8.97 18.04
CA HIS A 109 11.30 -10.19 18.82
C HIS A 109 11.91 -11.39 18.09
N ARG A 110 12.42 -12.34 18.87
CA ARG A 110 12.86 -13.63 18.36
C ARG A 110 11.73 -14.63 18.53
N VAL A 111 11.54 -15.49 17.53
CA VAL A 111 10.54 -16.54 17.57
C VAL A 111 11.18 -17.87 17.98
N PRO A 112 10.47 -18.77 18.67
CA PRO A 112 10.94 -20.14 18.87
C PRO A 112 11.30 -20.79 17.54
N ASP A 113 12.40 -21.53 17.50
CA ASP A 113 12.83 -22.27 16.32
C ASP A 113 11.85 -23.41 16.03
N LEU A 114 11.55 -23.61 14.74
CA LEU A 114 10.58 -24.59 14.28
C LEU A 114 11.01 -26.04 14.54
N LEU A 115 12.32 -26.31 14.52
CA LEU A 115 12.91 -27.64 14.73
C LEU A 115 13.25 -27.88 16.20
N ASP A 116 13.48 -26.80 16.96
CA ASP A 116 13.74 -26.86 18.40
C ASP A 116 13.10 -25.65 19.13
N PRO A 117 11.84 -25.78 19.59
CA PRO A 117 11.12 -24.69 20.27
C PRO A 117 11.78 -24.17 21.56
N THR A 118 12.82 -24.87 22.06
CA THR A 118 13.61 -24.40 23.22
C THR A 118 14.66 -23.37 22.85
N LYS A 119 14.96 -23.22 21.56
CA LYS A 119 15.88 -22.21 21.02
C LYS A 119 15.10 -21.09 20.35
N THR A 120 15.62 -19.87 20.44
CA THR A 120 15.08 -18.72 19.72
C THR A 120 15.80 -18.56 18.39
N SER A 121 15.06 -18.47 17.28
CA SER A 121 15.59 -18.16 15.96
C SER A 121 15.63 -16.64 15.71
N PHE A 122 16.64 -16.21 14.95
CA PHE A 122 16.75 -14.84 14.47
C PHE A 122 15.75 -14.56 13.35
N PRO A 123 15.14 -13.37 13.30
CA PRO A 123 14.27 -12.97 12.19
C PRO A 123 15.05 -12.73 10.89
N PHE A 124 16.32 -12.33 10.96
CA PHE A 124 17.13 -12.02 9.78
C PHE A 124 18.46 -12.80 9.78
N LYS A 125 19.02 -12.97 8.59
CA LYS A 125 20.44 -13.27 8.42
C LYS A 125 21.23 -11.97 8.41
N SER A 126 22.31 -11.91 9.19
CA SER A 126 23.15 -10.71 9.28
C SER A 126 23.73 -10.29 7.93
N GLY A 127 23.66 -8.98 7.65
CA GLY A 127 24.24 -8.37 6.47
C GLY A 127 23.59 -8.73 5.14
N MET A 128 22.29 -9.05 5.11
CA MET A 128 21.54 -9.31 3.87
C MET A 128 20.78 -8.09 3.34
N LEU A 129 20.34 -7.18 4.21
CA LEU A 129 19.33 -6.18 3.87
C LEU A 129 19.90 -4.83 3.39
N ALA A 130 21.21 -4.76 3.17
CA ALA A 130 21.91 -3.58 2.67
C ALA A 130 23.09 -3.94 1.74
N THR A 131 22.95 -5.02 0.97
CA THR A 131 24.00 -5.49 0.05
C THR A 131 23.79 -4.95 -1.37
N GLN A 132 24.86 -4.86 -2.15
CA GLN A 132 24.72 -4.88 -3.60
C GLN A 132 24.45 -6.32 -4.02
N LYS A 133 23.28 -6.57 -4.58
CA LYS A 133 22.76 -7.92 -4.79
C LYS A 133 23.60 -8.66 -5.84
N ALA A 134 24.03 -9.87 -5.50
CA ALA A 134 24.73 -10.74 -6.45
C ALA A 134 23.78 -11.25 -7.55
N ARG A 135 24.34 -11.56 -8.71
CA ARG A 135 23.61 -12.07 -9.89
C ARG A 135 24.32 -13.29 -10.45
N ALA A 136 23.54 -14.23 -10.97
CA ALA A 136 24.05 -15.48 -11.49
C ALA A 136 23.13 -16.06 -12.58
N SER A 137 23.72 -16.91 -13.41
CA SER A 137 23.07 -17.59 -14.52
C SER A 137 23.26 -19.10 -14.39
N ALA A 138 22.19 -19.86 -14.65
CA ALA A 138 22.24 -21.32 -14.63
C ALA A 138 22.53 -21.86 -16.04
N THR A 139 23.20 -23.01 -16.11
CA THR A 139 23.37 -23.80 -17.33
C THR A 139 22.90 -25.22 -17.07
N LEU A 140 22.40 -25.87 -18.12
CA LEU A 140 21.89 -27.22 -18.06
C LEU A 140 22.87 -28.22 -18.67
N ASP A 141 22.82 -29.46 -18.21
CA ASP A 141 23.47 -30.58 -18.87
C ASP A 141 22.61 -31.17 -20.01
N GLY A 142 23.11 -32.21 -20.66
CA GLY A 142 22.37 -32.92 -21.72
C GLY A 142 21.14 -33.70 -21.23
N ASN A 143 20.87 -33.74 -19.93
CA ASN A 143 19.78 -34.47 -19.28
C ASN A 143 18.75 -33.52 -18.64
N ASN A 144 18.70 -32.25 -19.03
CA ASN A 144 17.77 -31.25 -18.48
C ASN A 144 17.91 -31.07 -16.95
N SER A 145 19.13 -31.21 -16.44
CA SER A 145 19.50 -31.00 -15.03
C SER A 145 20.46 -29.80 -14.92
N VAL A 146 20.47 -29.10 -13.79
CA VAL A 146 21.36 -27.94 -13.58
C VAL A 146 22.81 -28.40 -13.48
N LEU A 147 23.64 -28.04 -14.45
CA LEU A 147 25.05 -28.39 -14.51
C LEU A 147 25.90 -27.44 -13.65
N GLN A 148 25.68 -26.14 -13.82
CA GLN A 148 26.45 -25.10 -13.15
C GLN A 148 25.60 -23.86 -12.96
N VAL A 149 25.81 -23.18 -11.84
CA VAL A 149 25.36 -21.81 -11.62
C VAL A 149 26.59 -20.91 -11.61
N SER A 150 26.70 -20.07 -12.62
CA SER A 150 27.83 -19.17 -12.84
C SER A 150 27.52 -17.81 -12.24
N LEU A 151 28.47 -17.27 -11.47
CA LEU A 151 28.34 -15.97 -10.85
C LEU A 151 28.64 -14.87 -11.89
N ASP A 152 27.62 -14.13 -12.30
CA ASP A 152 27.74 -13.03 -13.26
C ASP A 152 28.21 -11.75 -12.55
N PHE A 153 27.77 -11.55 -11.31
CA PHE A 153 28.18 -10.45 -10.45
C PHE A 153 28.23 -10.91 -9.00
N ALA A 154 29.40 -10.77 -8.35
CA ALA A 154 29.64 -11.27 -6.99
C ALA A 154 28.87 -10.53 -5.89
N GLY A 155 28.28 -9.38 -6.20
CA GLY A 155 27.67 -8.50 -5.21
C GLY A 155 28.70 -7.86 -4.28
N SER A 156 28.22 -7.13 -3.27
CA SER A 156 29.07 -6.59 -2.20
C SER A 156 28.30 -6.39 -0.89
N GLY A 157 28.99 -6.43 0.25
CA GLY A 157 28.41 -6.24 1.57
C GLY A 157 27.87 -7.51 2.25
N TYR A 158 28.04 -8.69 1.63
CA TYR A 158 27.59 -9.96 2.19
C TYR A 158 28.42 -10.38 3.41
N GLN A 159 27.78 -10.49 4.58
CA GLN A 159 28.44 -10.95 5.82
C GLN A 159 28.17 -12.43 6.13
N SER A 160 27.18 -13.02 5.47
CA SER A 160 26.79 -14.42 5.63
C SER A 160 26.38 -15.02 4.28
N PRO A 161 26.38 -16.36 4.13
CA PRO A 161 25.90 -17.00 2.90
C PRO A 161 24.42 -16.70 2.59
N PRO A 162 24.10 -16.10 1.42
CA PRO A 162 22.73 -15.88 1.00
C PRO A 162 22.04 -17.18 0.60
N ARG A 163 20.71 -17.22 0.67
CA ARG A 163 19.92 -18.26 0.00
C ARG A 163 19.95 -18.05 -1.50
N VAL A 164 20.04 -19.14 -2.25
CA VAL A 164 19.92 -19.14 -3.70
C VAL A 164 18.63 -19.87 -4.04
N PHE A 165 17.76 -19.20 -4.78
CA PHE A 165 16.49 -19.73 -5.25
C PHE A 165 16.58 -19.95 -6.75
N LEU A 166 16.17 -21.13 -7.18
CA LEU A 166 15.98 -21.46 -8.58
C LEU A 166 14.48 -21.55 -8.84
N ASP A 167 14.03 -21.04 -9.98
CA ASP A 167 12.65 -21.24 -10.42
C ASP A 167 12.35 -22.74 -10.60
N LEU A 168 11.06 -23.09 -10.59
CA LEU A 168 10.62 -24.48 -10.64
C LEU A 168 10.98 -25.14 -11.99
N PRO A 169 11.19 -26.48 -12.02
CA PRO A 169 11.30 -27.22 -13.27
C PRO A 169 10.06 -27.02 -14.17
N THR A 170 10.27 -27.09 -15.48
CA THR A 170 9.27 -26.77 -16.51
C THR A 170 8.61 -27.98 -17.15
N GLU A 171 9.09 -29.21 -16.90
CA GLU A 171 8.42 -30.43 -17.37
C GLU A 171 7.10 -30.73 -16.62
N GLY A 172 6.00 -30.77 -17.38
CA GLY A 172 4.63 -30.77 -16.87
C GLY A 172 4.02 -32.11 -16.50
N ASN A 173 4.74 -33.02 -15.83
CA ASN A 173 4.09 -34.21 -15.26
C ASN A 173 4.25 -34.39 -13.75
N ASP A 174 4.93 -33.47 -13.05
CA ASP A 174 5.21 -33.49 -11.59
C ASP A 174 5.57 -34.90 -11.06
N SER A 175 6.11 -35.76 -11.92
CA SER A 175 6.44 -37.13 -11.55
C SER A 175 7.83 -37.13 -10.93
N THR A 176 8.01 -37.86 -9.83
CA THR A 176 9.29 -37.95 -9.10
C THR A 176 10.44 -38.56 -9.94
N VAL A 177 10.15 -39.01 -11.16
CA VAL A 177 11.13 -39.54 -12.11
C VAL A 177 11.75 -38.42 -12.94
N ASN A 178 10.96 -37.40 -13.30
CA ASN A 178 11.37 -36.33 -14.22
C ASN A 178 11.34 -34.93 -13.59
N TYR A 179 10.85 -34.79 -12.35
CA TYR A 179 10.69 -33.50 -11.68
C TYR A 179 11.38 -33.52 -10.32
N GLU A 180 12.46 -32.75 -10.18
CA GLU A 180 13.21 -32.60 -8.93
C GLU A 180 13.80 -31.18 -8.87
N LEU A 181 13.65 -30.49 -7.74
CA LEU A 181 14.15 -29.13 -7.59
C LEU A 181 15.67 -29.16 -7.42
N ALA A 182 16.38 -28.29 -8.12
CA ALA A 182 17.80 -28.08 -7.89
C ALA A 182 18.05 -27.29 -6.59
N ALA A 183 19.12 -27.64 -5.88
CA ALA A 183 19.58 -26.97 -4.66
C ALA A 183 21.00 -26.43 -4.85
N VAL A 184 21.22 -25.19 -4.42
CA VAL A 184 22.48 -24.47 -4.60
C VAL A 184 22.86 -23.75 -3.30
N SER A 185 24.11 -23.91 -2.90
CA SER A 185 24.70 -23.20 -1.77
C SER A 185 25.66 -22.10 -2.26
N ALA A 186 25.75 -21.02 -1.50
CA ALA A 186 26.64 -19.90 -1.79
C ALA A 186 27.82 -19.86 -0.82
N GLU A 187 29.01 -19.56 -1.33
CA GLU A 187 30.20 -19.30 -0.54
C GLU A 187 30.46 -17.80 -0.45
N VAL A 188 30.76 -17.31 0.76
CA VAL A 188 30.97 -15.88 1.02
C VAL A 188 32.31 -15.66 1.72
N ASN A 189 33.09 -14.73 1.19
CA ASN A 189 34.21 -14.15 1.91
C ASN A 189 33.72 -12.91 2.69
N ALA A 190 33.36 -13.12 3.96
CA ALA A 190 32.80 -12.07 4.81
C ALA A 190 33.76 -10.88 5.04
N SER A 191 35.08 -11.09 4.94
CA SER A 191 36.07 -10.02 5.06
C SER A 191 36.11 -9.10 3.84
N GLN A 192 35.77 -9.63 2.66
CA GLN A 192 35.66 -8.86 1.43
C GLN A 192 34.22 -8.44 1.12
N GLY A 193 33.24 -9.07 1.75
CA GLY A 193 31.82 -8.84 1.50
C GLY A 193 31.31 -9.43 0.19
N LEU A 194 32.03 -10.38 -0.41
CA LEU A 194 31.77 -10.90 -1.76
C LEU A 194 31.30 -12.36 -1.73
N ILE A 195 30.41 -12.72 -2.64
CA ILE A 195 30.18 -14.14 -2.98
C ILE A 195 31.37 -14.62 -3.80
N THR A 196 32.00 -15.72 -3.39
CA THR A 196 33.18 -16.29 -4.06
C THR A 196 32.86 -17.51 -4.92
N GLY A 197 31.70 -18.14 -4.69
CA GLY A 197 31.29 -19.33 -5.43
C GLY A 197 29.83 -19.69 -5.21
N LEU A 198 29.29 -20.46 -6.15
CA LEU A 198 27.98 -21.08 -6.09
C LEU A 198 28.15 -22.56 -6.38
N VAL A 199 27.75 -23.41 -5.45
CA VAL A 199 27.92 -24.87 -5.50
C VAL A 199 26.56 -25.51 -5.70
N VAL A 200 26.42 -26.29 -6.78
CA VAL A 200 25.21 -27.08 -7.03
C VAL A 200 25.27 -28.31 -6.12
N ASP A 201 24.47 -28.31 -5.06
CA ASP A 201 24.38 -29.42 -4.11
C ASP A 201 23.55 -30.56 -4.69
N GLU A 202 22.44 -30.20 -5.34
CA GLU A 202 21.55 -31.12 -6.04
C GLU A 202 21.19 -30.53 -7.42
N PRO A 203 21.47 -31.22 -8.54
CA PRO A 203 21.25 -30.67 -9.88
C PRO A 203 19.79 -30.60 -10.31
N GLY A 204 18.87 -31.27 -9.58
CA GLY A 204 17.45 -31.37 -9.94
C GLY A 204 17.21 -32.08 -11.28
N LYS A 205 15.95 -32.09 -11.74
CA LYS A 205 15.50 -32.70 -13.00
C LYS A 205 14.28 -31.96 -13.55
N GLY A 206 14.13 -31.97 -14.88
CA GLY A 206 12.93 -31.47 -15.56
C GLY A 206 13.01 -30.00 -15.99
N TYR A 207 14.22 -29.45 -16.11
CA TYR A 207 14.45 -28.09 -16.58
C TYR A 207 14.59 -28.09 -18.10
N LEU A 208 13.55 -27.72 -18.84
CA LEU A 208 13.62 -27.62 -20.32
C LEU A 208 14.40 -26.39 -20.78
N THR A 209 14.41 -25.36 -19.95
CA THR A 209 15.20 -24.13 -20.12
C THR A 209 15.96 -23.86 -18.83
N PRO A 210 17.15 -23.23 -18.90
CA PRO A 210 17.87 -22.86 -17.69
C PRO A 210 16.97 -22.05 -16.73
N PRO A 211 16.87 -22.43 -15.44
CA PRO A 211 16.03 -21.73 -14.49
C PRO A 211 16.57 -20.33 -14.17
N SER A 212 15.68 -19.39 -13.85
CA SER A 212 16.10 -18.11 -13.28
C SER A 212 16.72 -18.32 -11.91
N VAL A 213 17.83 -17.62 -11.64
CA VAL A 213 18.54 -17.65 -10.36
C VAL A 213 18.25 -16.37 -9.58
N LYS A 214 17.69 -16.49 -8.38
CA LYS A 214 17.45 -15.38 -7.46
C LYS A 214 18.31 -15.57 -6.22
N ILE A 215 19.22 -14.64 -5.97
CA ILE A 215 20.08 -14.68 -4.78
C ILE A 215 19.51 -13.71 -3.74
N GLU A 216 19.40 -14.16 -2.49
CA GLU A 216 18.99 -13.34 -1.36
C GLU A 216 19.94 -12.14 -1.18
N GLY A 217 19.38 -11.03 -0.73
CA GLY A 217 20.10 -9.79 -0.49
C GLY A 217 19.57 -8.63 -1.32
N GLY A 218 20.28 -7.51 -1.28
CA GLY A 218 19.89 -6.25 -1.87
C GLY A 218 19.69 -5.17 -0.83
N VAL A 219 19.42 -3.97 -1.32
CA VAL A 219 19.02 -2.84 -0.49
C VAL A 219 17.54 -2.96 -0.15
N HIS A 220 17.17 -2.66 1.09
CA HIS A 220 15.80 -2.79 1.56
C HIS A 220 15.33 -1.55 2.32
N PHE A 221 14.02 -1.40 2.42
CA PHE A 221 13.35 -0.43 3.28
C PHE A 221 12.54 -1.16 4.35
N ILE A 222 12.44 -0.56 5.52
CA ILE A 222 11.43 -0.89 6.54
C ILE A 222 10.28 0.11 6.43
N ARG A 223 9.05 -0.33 6.63
CA ARG A 223 7.85 0.50 6.71
C ARG A 223 7.00 0.17 7.92
N CYS A 224 6.44 1.19 8.56
CA CYS A 224 5.43 1.02 9.60
C CYS A 224 4.10 0.58 8.98
N SER A 225 3.59 -0.57 9.40
CA SER A 225 2.32 -1.14 8.91
C SER A 225 1.25 -1.20 10.00
N GLU A 226 1.45 -0.46 11.09
CA GLU A 226 0.49 -0.36 12.19
C GLU A 226 -0.76 0.40 11.73
N THR A 227 -1.88 -0.31 11.60
CA THR A 227 -3.13 0.29 11.14
C THR A 227 -3.69 1.28 12.16
N GLU A 228 -4.24 2.40 11.69
CA GLU A 228 -4.74 3.51 12.53
C GLU A 228 -3.64 4.32 13.26
N SER A 229 -2.37 4.05 12.99
CA SER A 229 -1.26 4.92 13.40
C SER A 229 -1.14 6.12 12.46
N ASP A 230 -0.85 7.31 12.99
CA ASP A 230 -0.51 8.48 12.18
C ASP A 230 0.78 8.26 11.37
N GLU A 231 1.61 7.30 11.77
CA GLU A 231 2.89 6.94 11.14
C GLU A 231 2.76 5.76 10.16
N GLU A 232 1.54 5.27 9.91
CA GLU A 232 1.28 4.17 8.97
C GLU A 232 1.78 4.53 7.56
N GLY A 233 2.64 3.69 7.01
CA GLY A 233 3.23 3.87 5.69
C GLY A 233 4.57 4.60 5.68
N LYS A 234 5.03 5.16 6.82
CA LYS A 234 6.34 5.81 6.91
C LYS A 234 7.44 4.77 6.74
N PHE A 235 8.44 5.07 5.90
CA PHE A 235 9.48 4.12 5.54
C PHE A 235 10.89 4.72 5.66
N TYR A 236 11.86 3.83 5.89
CA TYR A 236 13.27 4.19 6.08
C TYR A 236 14.19 3.19 5.39
N LEU A 237 15.26 3.69 4.79
CA LEU A 237 16.29 2.87 4.16
C LEU A 237 17.07 2.10 5.24
N ILE A 238 17.27 0.80 5.03
CA ILE A 238 18.10 -0.03 5.91
C ILE A 238 19.57 0.14 5.50
N GLN A 239 20.41 0.58 6.44
CA GLN A 239 21.86 0.73 6.23
C GLN A 239 22.64 -0.53 6.56
N SER A 240 22.17 -1.29 7.55
CA SER A 240 22.73 -2.59 7.89
C SER A 240 21.74 -3.39 8.74
N ASN A 241 21.95 -4.70 8.81
CA ASN A 241 21.19 -5.56 9.69
C ASN A 241 22.09 -6.62 10.36
N THR A 242 21.74 -6.96 11.59
CA THR A 242 22.21 -8.17 12.27
C THR A 242 21.08 -9.21 12.33
N GLY A 243 21.15 -10.18 13.22
CA GLY A 243 20.13 -11.21 13.36
C GLY A 243 18.75 -10.65 13.72
N ASP A 244 18.66 -9.68 14.63
CA ASP A 244 17.41 -9.12 15.15
C ASP A 244 17.39 -7.59 15.23
N VAL A 245 18.39 -6.91 14.66
CA VAL A 245 18.49 -5.44 14.65
C VAL A 245 18.63 -4.92 13.23
N LEU A 246 17.83 -3.92 12.89
CA LEU A 246 17.98 -3.10 11.69
C LEU A 246 18.52 -1.73 12.08
N THR A 247 19.57 -1.26 11.41
CA THR A 247 20.09 0.11 11.53
C THR A 247 19.59 0.92 10.33
N LEU A 248 18.91 2.02 10.60
CA LEU A 248 18.17 2.79 9.60
C LEU A 248 18.88 4.10 9.25
N ALA A 249 18.78 4.50 7.98
CA ALA A 249 19.17 5.85 7.56
C ALA A 249 18.07 6.82 8.01
N ASN A 250 18.43 7.73 8.91
CA ASN A 250 17.51 8.72 9.47
C ASN A 250 18.01 10.15 9.15
N PRO A 251 17.93 10.58 7.87
CA PRO A 251 18.50 11.86 7.44
C PRO A 251 17.79 13.08 8.05
N LEU A 252 16.52 12.93 8.46
CA LEU A 252 15.72 13.99 9.05
C LEU A 252 15.84 14.06 10.59
N GLY A 253 16.49 13.07 11.21
CA GLY A 253 16.64 13.02 12.66
C GLY A 253 15.32 12.75 13.40
N ASP A 254 14.41 12.00 12.77
CA ASP A 254 13.14 11.60 13.38
C ASP A 254 13.37 10.77 14.65
N ASP A 255 12.49 10.90 15.64
CA ASP A 255 12.47 9.98 16.77
C ASP A 255 11.85 8.64 16.35
N LEU A 256 12.70 7.69 15.95
CA LEU A 256 12.26 6.38 15.49
C LEU A 256 11.49 5.58 16.54
N SER A 257 11.63 5.91 17.84
CA SER A 257 10.86 5.24 18.90
C SER A 257 9.39 5.67 18.93
N SER A 258 9.08 6.85 18.37
CA SER A 258 7.71 7.32 18.19
C SER A 258 7.03 6.71 16.97
N ILE A 259 7.80 6.37 15.95
CA ILE A 259 7.33 5.78 14.68
C ILE A 259 7.15 4.27 14.81
N PHE A 260 8.20 3.59 15.28
CA PHE A 260 8.25 2.14 15.48
C PHE A 260 8.08 1.83 16.96
N LYS A 261 6.87 2.06 17.48
CA LYS A 261 6.55 1.82 18.89
C LYS A 261 6.74 0.34 19.24
N ALA A 262 6.98 0.03 20.51
CA ALA A 262 6.99 -1.36 20.96
C ALA A 262 5.67 -2.05 20.55
N GLU A 263 5.78 -3.27 20.04
CA GLU A 263 4.73 -4.11 19.48
C GLU A 263 4.10 -3.64 18.16
N SER A 264 4.53 -2.50 17.59
CA SER A 264 4.01 -2.04 16.29
C SER A 264 4.39 -3.00 15.17
N LEU A 265 3.46 -3.24 14.26
CA LEU A 265 3.71 -4.04 13.06
C LEU A 265 4.53 -3.27 12.03
N VAL A 266 5.48 -3.97 11.41
CA VAL A 266 6.29 -3.45 10.32
C VAL A 266 6.45 -4.46 9.20
N GLU A 267 6.81 -3.94 8.04
CA GLU A 267 7.14 -4.72 6.85
C GLU A 267 8.51 -4.30 6.31
N VAL A 268 9.25 -5.25 5.75
CA VAL A 268 10.51 -4.99 5.03
C VAL A 268 10.34 -5.39 3.58
N PHE A 269 10.74 -4.52 2.66
CA PHE A 269 10.66 -4.77 1.21
C PHE A 269 11.95 -4.39 0.51
N GLU A 270 12.21 -5.02 -0.64
CA GLU A 270 13.40 -4.74 -1.44
C GLU A 270 13.27 -3.37 -2.13
N ALA A 271 14.37 -2.65 -2.30
CA ALA A 271 14.41 -1.40 -3.04
C ALA A 271 14.51 -1.64 -4.55
N TRP A 272 13.91 -0.73 -5.33
CA TRP A 272 14.23 -0.63 -6.75
C TRP A 272 15.57 0.05 -6.94
N THR A 273 16.29 -0.41 -7.96
CA THR A 273 17.49 0.22 -8.50
C THR A 273 17.32 0.38 -9.99
N LEU A 274 18.10 1.24 -10.65
CA LEU A 274 18.08 1.36 -12.12
C LEU A 274 18.21 -0.01 -12.80
N GLY A 275 19.17 -0.83 -12.34
CA GLY A 275 19.41 -2.16 -12.90
C GLY A 275 18.30 -3.15 -12.61
N SER A 276 17.72 -3.14 -11.42
CA SER A 276 16.64 -4.09 -11.11
C SER A 276 15.30 -3.71 -11.74
N LEU A 277 15.03 -2.43 -11.95
CA LEU A 277 13.78 -1.96 -12.57
C LEU A 277 13.80 -2.05 -14.10
N PHE A 278 14.92 -1.65 -14.72
CA PHE A 278 15.02 -1.55 -16.18
C PHE A 278 15.91 -2.61 -16.82
N GLY A 279 16.63 -3.41 -16.02
CA GLY A 279 17.57 -4.44 -16.46
C GLY A 279 19.03 -4.05 -16.23
N TYR A 280 19.87 -5.04 -15.91
CA TYR A 280 21.27 -4.84 -15.53
C TYR A 280 22.22 -4.86 -16.72
N ASP A 281 22.27 -5.99 -17.44
CA ASP A 281 23.19 -6.20 -18.57
C ASP A 281 22.56 -5.76 -19.91
N SER A 282 21.23 -5.63 -19.94
CA SER A 282 20.45 -5.13 -21.07
C SER A 282 19.18 -4.45 -20.56
N THR A 283 18.60 -3.56 -21.36
CA THR A 283 17.32 -2.91 -21.04
C THR A 283 16.34 -2.91 -22.22
N VAL A 284 15.05 -2.70 -21.93
CA VAL A 284 14.00 -2.50 -22.95
C VAL A 284 14.06 -1.11 -23.60
N LEU A 285 14.76 -0.17 -22.96
CA LEU A 285 15.00 1.17 -23.51
C LEU A 285 16.06 1.11 -24.62
N GLN A 286 16.17 2.18 -25.42
CA GLN A 286 17.21 2.25 -26.43
C GLN A 286 18.59 2.43 -25.79
N GLU A 287 19.47 1.49 -26.09
CA GLU A 287 20.86 1.45 -25.63
C GLU A 287 21.80 2.20 -26.57
N GLY A 288 23.00 2.51 -26.07
CA GLY A 288 24.09 3.12 -26.83
C GLY A 288 24.85 4.15 -26.00
N ASN A 289 25.64 5.00 -26.64
CA ASN A 289 26.28 6.10 -25.92
C ASN A 289 25.27 7.19 -25.51
N SER A 290 25.71 8.13 -24.67
CA SER A 290 24.87 9.24 -24.22
C SER A 290 24.22 10.05 -25.37
N SER A 291 24.82 10.12 -26.55
CA SER A 291 24.24 10.87 -27.67
C SER A 291 23.02 10.18 -28.31
N VAL A 292 22.86 8.86 -28.12
CA VAL A 292 21.87 8.05 -28.85
C VAL A 292 20.88 7.34 -27.91
N ALA A 293 21.36 6.87 -26.75
CA ALA A 293 20.54 6.12 -25.80
C ALA A 293 19.36 6.95 -25.27
N ASP A 294 18.30 6.26 -24.84
CA ASP A 294 17.24 6.85 -24.03
C ASP A 294 17.79 7.22 -22.65
N TYR A 295 17.19 8.25 -22.05
CA TYR A 295 17.59 8.69 -20.72
C TYR A 295 16.53 8.39 -19.67
N VAL A 296 16.99 7.99 -18.49
CA VAL A 296 16.21 7.98 -17.26
C VAL A 296 16.77 9.06 -16.35
N TYR A 297 15.92 9.98 -15.91
CA TYR A 297 16.27 11.06 -15.01
C TYR A 297 15.80 10.73 -13.60
N LEU A 298 16.73 10.77 -12.64
CA LEU A 298 16.44 10.68 -11.22
C LEU A 298 16.82 12.00 -10.53
N LEU A 299 16.16 12.31 -9.42
CA LEU A 299 16.45 13.50 -8.65
C LEU A 299 17.83 13.39 -8.00
N LYS A 300 18.60 14.47 -8.03
CA LYS A 300 19.88 14.56 -7.33
C LYS A 300 19.65 14.57 -5.81
N PRO A 301 20.62 14.11 -5.00
CA PRO A 301 20.54 14.28 -3.56
C PRO A 301 20.43 15.78 -3.19
N PRO A 302 19.79 16.15 -2.07
CA PRO A 302 19.53 17.55 -1.72
C PRO A 302 20.74 18.48 -1.71
N GLY A 303 21.94 17.94 -1.42
CA GLY A 303 23.20 18.71 -1.42
C GLY A 303 23.69 19.12 -2.81
N GLU A 304 23.18 18.50 -3.87
CA GLU A 304 23.55 18.78 -5.26
C GLU A 304 22.46 19.50 -6.06
N GLN A 305 21.28 19.68 -5.47
CA GLN A 305 20.19 20.40 -6.10
C GLN A 305 20.45 21.91 -6.02
N ASP A 306 19.95 22.68 -6.98
CA ASP A 306 19.96 24.14 -7.06
C ASP A 306 18.55 24.75 -7.22
N GLY A 307 17.50 23.92 -7.30
CA GLY A 307 16.13 24.39 -7.46
C GLY A 307 15.71 24.66 -8.89
N THR A 308 16.52 24.25 -9.87
CA THR A 308 16.26 24.43 -11.29
C THR A 308 15.95 23.09 -11.99
N SER A 309 15.78 23.11 -13.31
CA SER A 309 15.68 21.88 -14.11
C SER A 309 16.94 21.00 -14.05
N ASN A 310 18.07 21.54 -13.56
CA ASN A 310 19.32 20.79 -13.42
C ASN A 310 19.34 19.87 -12.19
N ASP A 311 18.30 19.90 -11.36
CA ASP A 311 18.16 19.01 -10.19
C ASP A 311 18.01 17.53 -10.58
N TYR A 312 17.75 17.24 -11.85
CA TYR A 312 17.61 15.89 -12.36
C TYR A 312 18.89 15.43 -13.05
N ARG A 313 19.40 14.28 -12.63
CA ARG A 313 20.58 13.64 -13.21
C ARG A 313 20.16 12.63 -14.27
N PRO A 314 20.64 12.74 -15.53
CA PRO A 314 20.33 11.78 -16.56
C PRO A 314 21.26 10.57 -16.51
N TYR A 315 20.66 9.39 -16.68
CA TYR A 315 21.31 8.10 -16.79
C TYR A 315 20.96 7.44 -18.11
N TYR A 316 21.88 6.65 -18.66
CA TYR A 316 21.69 5.91 -19.91
C TYR A 316 22.27 4.50 -19.79
N HIS A 317 21.80 3.58 -20.63
CA HIS A 317 22.34 2.23 -20.74
C HIS A 317 23.26 2.12 -21.95
N ASP A 318 24.52 1.72 -21.75
CA ASP A 318 25.53 1.65 -22.82
C ASP A 318 25.51 0.35 -23.63
N GLY A 319 24.57 -0.55 -23.34
CA GLY A 319 24.49 -1.92 -23.87
C GLY A 319 25.21 -2.95 -23.01
N SER A 320 25.78 -2.54 -21.88
CA SER A 320 26.35 -3.45 -20.89
C SER A 320 26.04 -3.03 -19.45
N SER A 321 25.90 -1.74 -19.18
CA SER A 321 25.57 -1.24 -17.85
C SER A 321 24.98 0.16 -17.88
N TRP A 322 24.39 0.55 -16.75
CA TRP A 322 23.92 1.92 -16.53
C TRP A 322 25.07 2.87 -16.24
N LYS A 323 25.04 4.04 -16.87
CA LYS A 323 26.04 5.11 -16.79
C LYS A 323 25.37 6.46 -16.52
N GLU A 324 26.08 7.34 -15.83
CA GLU A 324 25.70 8.75 -15.69
C GLU A 324 26.12 9.55 -16.93
N VAL A 325 25.21 10.38 -17.46
CA VAL A 325 25.52 11.30 -18.56
C VAL A 325 26.48 12.39 -18.08
N GLY A 326 27.65 12.50 -18.72
CA GLY A 326 28.70 13.45 -18.31
C GLY A 326 29.47 13.03 -17.06
N GLY A 327 29.17 11.84 -16.50
CA GLY A 327 29.93 11.25 -15.40
C GLY A 327 31.27 10.65 -15.86
N ASN A 328 31.98 10.01 -14.92
CA ASN A 328 33.29 9.40 -15.14
C ASN A 328 33.24 8.01 -15.83
N GLY A 329 32.07 7.56 -16.30
CA GLY A 329 31.88 6.25 -16.92
C GLY A 329 31.71 5.08 -15.92
N SER A 330 31.60 5.35 -14.62
CA SER A 330 31.35 4.32 -13.60
C SER A 330 30.00 3.64 -13.82
N VAL A 331 29.91 2.37 -13.39
CA VAL A 331 28.65 1.62 -13.36
C VAL A 331 27.78 2.16 -12.23
N VAL A 332 26.55 2.52 -12.56
CA VAL A 332 25.57 3.13 -11.63
C VAL A 332 24.25 2.36 -11.57
N SER A 333 24.27 1.07 -11.93
CA SER A 333 23.08 0.20 -11.92
C SER A 333 22.46 0.00 -10.54
N GLU A 334 23.24 0.22 -9.48
CA GLU A 334 22.78 0.14 -8.08
C GLU A 334 22.23 1.47 -7.53
N THR A 335 22.03 2.48 -8.38
CA THR A 335 21.36 3.72 -7.98
C THR A 335 19.93 3.40 -7.55
N ILE A 336 19.61 3.68 -6.29
CA ILE A 336 18.31 3.41 -5.65
C ILE A 336 17.26 4.38 -6.20
N ILE A 337 16.05 3.86 -6.44
CA ILE A 337 14.84 4.63 -6.71
C ILE A 337 13.96 4.53 -5.47
N TYR A 338 13.71 5.66 -4.81
CA TYR A 338 12.94 5.69 -3.57
C TYR A 338 11.44 5.46 -3.84
N PRO A 339 10.70 4.84 -2.90
CA PRO A 339 9.26 4.59 -3.07
C PRO A 339 8.39 5.83 -3.26
N ASP A 340 8.81 6.98 -2.74
CA ASP A 340 8.12 8.27 -2.87
C ASP A 340 8.64 9.13 -4.03
N GLU A 341 9.68 8.68 -4.73
CA GLU A 341 10.29 9.38 -5.85
C GLU A 341 9.73 8.89 -7.18
N SER A 342 9.54 9.83 -8.11
CA SER A 342 9.29 9.53 -9.52
C SER A 342 10.51 9.77 -10.39
N PHE A 343 10.55 9.07 -11.50
CA PHE A 343 11.57 9.23 -12.52
C PHE A 343 10.97 9.72 -13.83
N MET A 344 11.79 10.42 -14.62
CA MET A 344 11.39 10.84 -15.97
C MET A 344 12.12 10.00 -17.00
N ILE A 345 11.40 9.51 -17.99
CA ILE A 345 11.97 8.83 -19.15
C ILE A 345 11.97 9.82 -20.31
N ALA A 346 13.12 10.03 -20.93
CA ALA A 346 13.25 10.73 -22.20
C ALA A 346 13.48 9.72 -23.32
N ARG A 347 12.41 9.41 -24.05
CA ARG A 347 12.46 8.55 -25.24
C ARG A 347 13.10 9.32 -26.40
N ARG A 348 14.27 8.87 -26.80
CA ARG A 348 15.14 9.43 -27.83
C ARG A 348 15.19 8.58 -29.09
N GLY A 349 14.58 7.39 -29.06
CA GLY A 349 14.36 6.58 -30.25
C GLY A 349 13.11 6.92 -31.03
N ASN A 350 13.15 6.59 -32.31
CA ASN A 350 12.13 6.90 -33.31
C ASN A 350 10.91 5.95 -33.30
N SER A 351 10.86 5.00 -32.38
CA SER A 351 9.74 4.07 -32.21
C SER A 351 9.03 4.28 -30.88
N ILE A 352 7.71 4.10 -30.91
CA ILE A 352 6.88 4.03 -29.70
C ILE A 352 7.32 2.80 -28.90
N LEU A 353 7.37 2.94 -27.58
CA LEU A 353 7.67 1.86 -26.65
C LEU A 353 6.58 1.80 -25.57
N ASP A 354 5.96 0.63 -25.40
CA ASP A 354 5.07 0.38 -24.26
C ASP A 354 5.87 -0.29 -23.15
N LEU A 355 6.08 0.46 -22.07
CA LEU A 355 6.79 0.00 -20.88
C LEU A 355 5.78 -0.57 -19.89
N VAL A 356 5.99 -1.81 -19.45
CA VAL A 356 5.17 -2.44 -18.42
C VAL A 356 5.98 -2.54 -17.14
N LEU A 357 5.57 -1.79 -16.12
CA LEU A 357 6.18 -1.84 -14.78
C LEU A 357 5.26 -2.65 -13.87
N SER A 358 5.80 -3.69 -13.23
CA SER A 358 5.05 -4.49 -12.26
C SER A 358 5.49 -4.15 -10.85
N GLY A 359 4.52 -4.04 -9.93
CA GLY A 359 4.79 -3.77 -8.52
C GLY A 359 3.56 -4.03 -7.66
N THR A 360 3.71 -3.95 -6.35
CA THR A 360 2.56 -4.01 -5.44
C THR A 360 1.86 -2.67 -5.40
N ALA A 361 0.53 -2.66 -5.54
CA ALA A 361 -0.26 -1.45 -5.38
C ALA A 361 -0.25 -1.00 -3.91
N LEU A 362 -0.01 0.30 -3.68
CA LEU A 362 -0.08 0.87 -2.34
C LEU A 362 -1.54 0.94 -1.87
N THR A 363 -1.90 0.05 -0.93
CA THR A 363 -3.23 -0.02 -0.30
C THR A 363 -3.30 0.67 1.05
N GLN A 364 -2.15 1.02 1.62
CA GLN A 364 -2.01 1.72 2.90
C GLN A 364 -1.74 3.21 2.66
N ASN A 365 -1.71 3.99 3.73
CA ASN A 365 -1.20 5.36 3.70
C ASN A 365 0.30 5.34 3.33
N THR A 366 0.83 6.49 2.93
CA THR A 366 2.26 6.64 2.63
C THR A 366 2.73 8.03 3.00
N PHE A 367 4.04 8.25 2.94
CA PHE A 367 4.66 9.55 3.14
C PHE A 367 5.42 9.96 1.89
N PHE A 368 5.64 11.26 1.76
CA PHE A 368 6.60 11.81 0.82
C PHE A 368 7.48 12.84 1.52
N MET A 369 8.69 12.98 1.01
CA MET A 369 9.60 14.04 1.44
C MET A 369 9.25 15.37 0.75
N ILE A 370 9.05 16.43 1.54
CA ILE A 370 9.14 17.80 1.04
C ILE A 370 10.60 18.27 1.11
N PRO A 371 11.07 18.96 0.06
CA PRO A 371 12.44 19.41 0.02
C PRO A 371 12.62 20.70 0.84
N GLN A 372 13.86 21.01 1.23
CA GLN A 372 14.20 22.30 1.86
C GLN A 372 13.97 23.48 0.90
N GLN A 373 14.05 24.72 1.40
CA GLN A 373 13.85 25.91 0.59
C GLN A 373 14.69 25.90 -0.70
N GLY A 374 14.05 26.27 -1.81
CA GLY A 374 14.75 26.46 -3.10
C GLY A 374 15.19 25.16 -3.74
N LYS A 375 14.64 24.02 -3.31
CA LYS A 375 14.86 22.69 -3.90
C LYS A 375 13.56 22.14 -4.47
N ARG A 376 13.66 21.08 -5.27
CA ARG A 376 12.52 20.47 -5.97
C ARG A 376 12.37 19.00 -5.59
N PHE A 377 11.15 18.49 -5.70
CA PHE A 377 10.88 17.07 -5.56
C PHE A 377 9.84 16.65 -6.61
N LEU A 378 10.17 15.66 -7.43
CA LEU A 378 9.24 15.07 -8.38
C LEU A 378 8.75 13.74 -7.82
N MET A 379 7.45 13.69 -7.63
CA MET A 379 6.74 12.48 -7.26
C MET A 379 5.66 12.18 -8.30
N ASN A 380 4.96 11.07 -8.10
CA ASN A 380 3.76 10.73 -8.82
C ASN A 380 2.64 10.58 -7.80
N ASN A 381 1.41 10.47 -8.31
CA ASN A 381 0.36 9.87 -7.53
C ASN A 381 0.75 8.41 -7.20
N PRO A 382 1.05 8.09 -5.92
CA PRO A 382 1.57 6.78 -5.53
C PRO A 382 0.46 5.71 -5.55
N PHE A 383 -0.80 6.11 -5.69
CA PHE A 383 -1.94 5.21 -5.74
C PHE A 383 -2.33 4.87 -7.18
N GLY A 384 -2.79 3.64 -7.38
CA GLY A 384 -3.33 3.19 -8.67
C GLY A 384 -4.70 3.79 -9.04
N VAL A 385 -5.14 4.84 -8.34
CA VAL A 385 -6.41 5.53 -8.56
C VAL A 385 -6.21 7.04 -8.49
N ASP A 386 -7.13 7.79 -9.08
CA ASP A 386 -7.14 9.25 -8.99
C ASP A 386 -7.24 9.70 -7.53
N MET A 387 -6.42 10.68 -7.16
CA MET A 387 -6.46 11.32 -5.84
C MET A 387 -6.83 12.79 -5.95
N MET A 388 -7.38 13.36 -4.89
CA MET A 388 -7.67 14.80 -4.84
C MET A 388 -6.42 15.57 -4.43
N LEU A 389 -6.22 16.79 -4.95
CA LEU A 389 -5.13 17.66 -4.50
C LEU A 389 -5.21 17.99 -2.99
N SER A 390 -6.43 18.10 -2.45
CA SER A 390 -6.66 18.27 -1.00
C SER A 390 -6.26 17.06 -0.15
N ASP A 391 -6.11 15.89 -0.77
CA ASP A 391 -5.65 14.66 -0.13
C ASP A 391 -4.13 14.47 -0.28
N LEU A 392 -3.51 15.13 -1.28
CA LEU A 392 -2.06 15.16 -1.45
C LEU A 392 -1.38 15.96 -0.34
N ILE A 393 -1.84 17.19 -0.11
CA ILE A 393 -1.39 18.02 1.01
C ILE A 393 -2.62 18.34 1.85
N ALA A 394 -2.81 17.54 2.90
CA ALA A 394 -3.90 17.74 3.85
C ALA A 394 -3.70 19.03 4.67
N SER A 395 -4.82 19.64 5.11
CA SER A 395 -4.80 20.87 5.91
C SER A 395 -3.88 20.82 7.14
N GLU A 396 -3.75 19.67 7.81
CA GLU A 396 -2.86 19.48 8.96
C GLU A 396 -1.38 19.79 8.66
N HIS A 397 -0.99 19.66 7.39
CA HIS A 397 0.34 19.93 6.87
C HIS A 397 0.49 21.33 6.25
N ILE A 398 -0.53 22.20 6.34
CA ILE A 398 -0.52 23.55 5.77
C ILE A 398 -0.39 24.58 6.89
N ASP A 399 0.41 25.62 6.67
CA ASP A 399 0.45 26.80 7.53
C ASP A 399 0.73 28.08 6.73
N ASP A 400 0.38 29.24 7.27
CA ASP A 400 0.72 30.57 6.73
C ASP A 400 1.88 31.24 7.50
N ASN A 401 2.32 30.61 8.59
CA ASN A 401 3.48 31.04 9.34
C ASN A 401 4.78 30.69 8.63
N ALA A 402 5.42 31.69 8.02
CA ALA A 402 6.70 31.58 7.33
C ALA A 402 7.90 31.13 8.22
N SER A 403 7.69 30.90 9.52
CA SER A 403 8.69 30.35 10.44
C SER A 403 8.55 28.84 10.66
N ASP A 404 7.38 28.23 10.38
CA ASP A 404 7.21 26.77 10.50
C ASP A 404 7.68 26.07 9.22
N GLY A 405 9.02 25.95 9.12
CA GLY A 405 9.70 25.35 7.98
C GLY A 405 9.30 23.91 7.64
N THR A 406 8.57 23.22 8.52
CA THR A 406 8.16 21.81 8.34
C THR A 406 6.85 21.63 7.59
N LYS A 407 6.03 22.68 7.49
CA LYS A 407 4.69 22.64 6.88
C LYS A 407 4.63 23.33 5.53
N TRP A 408 3.69 22.94 4.68
CA TRP A 408 3.39 23.57 3.40
C TRP A 408 2.97 25.03 3.57
N LEU A 409 3.72 25.98 3.00
CA LEU A 409 3.42 27.40 3.12
C LEU A 409 2.24 27.76 2.22
N ALA A 410 1.20 28.27 2.84
CA ALA A 410 0.08 28.91 2.17
C ALA A 410 0.21 30.43 2.21
N ASP A 411 -0.22 31.07 1.13
CA ASP A 411 -0.30 32.53 0.98
C ASP A 411 -1.28 32.87 -0.14
N GLU A 412 -1.93 34.04 -0.08
CA GLU A 412 -2.80 34.49 -1.17
C GLU A 412 -2.06 34.63 -2.51
N SER A 413 -0.76 34.95 -2.46
CA SER A 413 0.13 35.12 -3.60
C SER A 413 0.87 33.83 -3.94
N GLN A 414 0.76 33.39 -5.20
CA GLN A 414 1.54 32.26 -5.73
C GLN A 414 3.07 32.46 -5.62
N GLU A 415 3.53 33.71 -5.52
CA GLU A 415 4.97 34.03 -5.47
C GLU A 415 5.58 33.78 -4.10
N VAL A 416 4.74 33.70 -3.07
CA VAL A 416 5.14 33.43 -1.69
C VAL A 416 4.78 32.00 -1.31
N ALA A 417 3.56 31.57 -1.64
CA ALA A 417 3.07 30.22 -1.35
C ALA A 417 3.93 29.16 -2.05
N ASP A 418 4.04 28.00 -1.41
CA ASP A 418 4.60 26.83 -2.09
C ASP A 418 3.68 26.37 -3.21
N ASN A 419 4.28 25.82 -4.27
CA ASN A 419 3.54 25.45 -5.47
C ASN A 419 3.58 23.94 -5.72
N VAL A 420 2.43 23.45 -6.19
CA VAL A 420 2.28 22.09 -6.71
C VAL A 420 2.04 22.22 -8.21
N GLU A 421 2.91 21.65 -9.01
CA GLU A 421 2.71 21.57 -10.46
C GLU A 421 2.29 20.14 -10.82
N ILE A 422 1.18 20.01 -11.54
CA ILE A 422 0.65 18.71 -11.97
C ILE A 422 0.81 18.60 -13.47
N LEU A 423 1.46 17.53 -13.91
CA LEU A 423 1.55 17.15 -15.31
C LEU A 423 0.34 16.32 -15.70
N ASN A 424 -0.47 16.83 -16.62
CA ASN A 424 -1.59 16.09 -17.19
C ASN A 424 -1.58 16.23 -18.72
N GLN A 425 -1.56 15.11 -19.44
CA GLN A 425 -1.55 15.07 -20.91
C GLN A 425 -0.47 15.96 -21.55
N GLY A 426 0.72 16.01 -20.95
CA GLY A 426 1.85 16.81 -21.45
C GLY A 426 1.80 18.31 -21.09
N VAL A 427 0.80 18.75 -20.33
CA VAL A 427 0.64 20.15 -19.89
C VAL A 427 0.86 20.25 -18.38
N TRP A 428 1.80 21.10 -17.97
CA TRP A 428 1.99 21.46 -16.58
C TRP A 428 0.98 22.53 -16.17
N SER A 429 0.33 22.33 -15.03
CA SER A 429 -0.53 23.33 -14.39
C SER A 429 -0.05 23.59 -12.97
N THR A 430 0.15 24.86 -12.61
CA THR A 430 0.60 25.30 -11.29
C THR A 430 -0.57 25.62 -10.37
N TYR A 431 -0.49 25.11 -9.13
CA TYR A 431 -1.45 25.31 -8.06
C TYR A 431 -0.77 25.76 -6.77
N TRP A 432 -1.48 26.51 -5.93
CA TRP A 432 -1.03 26.90 -4.59
C TRP A 432 -2.21 26.95 -3.62
N HIS A 433 -1.95 26.99 -2.32
CA HIS A 433 -2.97 27.09 -1.29
C HIS A 433 -2.95 28.49 -0.64
N ASP A 434 -4.12 29.07 -0.39
CA ASP A 434 -4.26 30.45 0.09
C ASP A 434 -4.39 30.61 1.63
N GLY A 435 -4.45 29.49 2.35
CA GLY A 435 -4.51 29.45 3.82
C GLY A 435 -5.92 29.19 4.37
N THR A 436 -6.95 29.20 3.51
CA THR A 436 -8.31 28.85 3.90
C THR A 436 -8.36 27.47 4.54
N ASN A 437 -8.98 27.32 5.72
CA ASN A 437 -9.15 26.03 6.38
C ASN A 437 -7.82 25.29 6.69
N LYS A 438 -6.72 26.01 6.93
CA LYS A 438 -5.44 25.42 7.37
C LYS A 438 -5.52 24.85 8.80
N ASP A 439 -6.30 25.47 9.68
CA ASP A 439 -6.39 25.10 11.11
C ASP A 439 -7.37 23.93 11.39
N ILE A 440 -7.73 23.13 10.37
CA ILE A 440 -8.58 21.94 10.56
C ILE A 440 -7.83 20.93 11.42
N ALA A 441 -8.27 20.77 12.67
CA ALA A 441 -7.75 19.77 13.60
C ALA A 441 -8.39 18.39 13.38
N GLN A 442 -9.63 18.35 12.88
CA GLN A 442 -10.33 17.10 12.58
C GLN A 442 -11.17 17.26 11.32
N LYS A 443 -10.88 16.49 10.28
CA LYS A 443 -11.70 16.47 9.06
C LYS A 443 -13.10 15.93 9.33
N ALA A 444 -14.09 16.58 8.73
CA ALA A 444 -15.47 16.11 8.73
C ALA A 444 -15.61 14.81 7.93
N VAL A 445 -16.38 13.87 8.46
CA VAL A 445 -16.73 12.60 7.79
C VAL A 445 -18.23 12.56 7.63
N ILE A 446 -18.68 12.24 6.42
CA ILE A 446 -20.10 12.23 6.06
C ILE A 446 -20.39 10.87 5.43
N SER A 447 -21.37 10.15 5.98
CA SER A 447 -21.87 8.96 5.32
C SER A 447 -22.99 9.33 4.35
N ALA A 448 -23.04 8.61 3.24
CA ALA A 448 -24.18 8.63 2.33
C ALA A 448 -24.87 7.26 2.29
N ARG A 449 -26.12 7.27 1.84
CA ARG A 449 -26.87 6.09 1.41
C ARG A 449 -27.19 6.21 -0.09
N PRO A 450 -27.78 5.18 -0.75
CA PRO A 450 -28.23 5.30 -2.13
C PRO A 450 -29.13 6.53 -2.34
N GLY A 451 -29.02 7.15 -3.51
CA GLY A 451 -29.75 8.38 -3.84
C GLY A 451 -31.25 8.13 -3.90
N THR A 452 -32.02 8.93 -3.15
CA THR A 452 -33.49 8.81 -3.11
C THR A 452 -34.23 9.83 -3.96
N GLY A 453 -33.51 10.75 -4.60
CA GLY A 453 -34.08 11.70 -5.55
C GLY A 453 -34.45 11.04 -6.88
N ILE A 454 -35.06 11.82 -7.76
CA ILE A 454 -35.44 11.38 -9.12
C ILE A 454 -34.20 10.83 -9.83
N ALA A 455 -34.34 9.67 -10.48
CA ALA A 455 -33.27 8.95 -11.17
C ALA A 455 -32.05 8.62 -10.28
N GLY A 456 -32.26 8.37 -8.98
CA GLY A 456 -31.18 8.03 -8.06
C GLY A 456 -30.25 9.21 -7.79
N SER A 457 -30.80 10.42 -7.76
CA SER A 457 -30.04 11.63 -7.42
C SER A 457 -29.87 11.79 -5.91
N ILE A 458 -28.78 12.41 -5.47
CA ILE A 458 -28.48 12.61 -4.06
C ILE A 458 -29.32 13.75 -3.50
N THR A 459 -29.97 13.50 -2.38
CA THR A 459 -30.71 14.52 -1.61
C THR A 459 -30.05 14.77 -0.26
N ARG A 460 -30.41 15.87 0.42
CA ARG A 460 -29.94 16.15 1.78
C ARG A 460 -30.26 15.03 2.77
N GLN A 461 -31.35 14.31 2.54
CA GLN A 461 -31.81 13.20 3.39
C GLN A 461 -30.96 11.94 3.25
N ASP A 462 -30.10 11.89 2.22
CA ASP A 462 -29.24 10.76 1.94
C ASP A 462 -27.86 10.92 2.57
N LEU A 463 -27.64 11.97 3.36
CA LEU A 463 -26.40 12.28 4.06
C LEU A 463 -26.58 12.24 5.58
N SER A 464 -25.56 11.78 6.29
CA SER A 464 -25.54 11.74 7.75
C SER A 464 -24.16 12.08 8.30
N ILE A 465 -24.14 12.92 9.33
CA ILE A 465 -22.93 13.37 10.07
C ILE A 465 -23.16 13.14 11.57
N SER A 466 -23.90 12.09 11.90
CA SER A 466 -24.49 11.93 13.22
C SER A 466 -23.75 10.88 14.03
N SER A 467 -23.85 11.02 15.34
CA SER A 467 -23.44 9.99 16.28
C SER A 467 -24.38 10.01 17.48
N GLY A 468 -24.43 8.91 18.23
CA GLY A 468 -25.27 8.81 19.41
C GLY A 468 -24.88 7.67 20.33
N SER A 469 -25.43 7.70 21.54
CA SER A 469 -25.24 6.65 22.54
C SER A 469 -26.21 5.49 22.30
N ILE A 470 -25.69 4.28 22.38
CA ILE A 470 -26.46 3.04 22.41
C ILE A 470 -26.77 2.70 23.87
N SER A 471 -28.05 2.59 24.19
CA SER A 471 -28.53 2.24 25.53
C SER A 471 -28.83 0.75 25.69
N ALA A 472 -29.15 0.05 24.60
CA ALA A 472 -29.37 -1.39 24.60
C ALA A 472 -29.08 -2.01 23.23
N MET A 473 -28.70 -3.29 23.24
CA MET A 473 -28.65 -4.12 22.03
C MET A 473 -29.22 -5.50 22.32
N THR A 474 -29.94 -6.06 21.35
CA THR A 474 -30.45 -7.43 21.46
C THR A 474 -29.36 -8.46 21.17
N ASN A 475 -29.57 -9.69 21.65
CA ASN A 475 -28.69 -10.84 21.41
C ASN A 475 -29.43 -11.94 20.60
N PRO A 476 -29.73 -11.71 19.31
CA PRO A 476 -30.53 -12.64 18.52
C PRO A 476 -29.72 -13.85 18.05
N VAL A 477 -30.44 -14.93 17.72
CA VAL A 477 -29.89 -16.13 17.07
C VAL A 477 -29.37 -15.84 15.66
N ALA A 478 -28.57 -16.76 15.11
CA ALA A 478 -28.09 -16.66 13.73
C ALA A 478 -29.27 -16.56 12.75
N GLY A 479 -29.13 -15.72 11.71
CA GLY A 479 -30.19 -15.45 10.73
C GLY A 479 -31.13 -14.30 11.09
N SER A 480 -30.95 -13.65 12.24
CA SER A 480 -31.64 -12.42 12.64
C SER A 480 -30.65 -11.25 12.84
N ASN A 481 -31.16 -10.02 12.90
CA ASN A 481 -30.35 -8.81 13.07
C ASN A 481 -30.35 -8.33 14.52
N VAL A 482 -29.18 -7.88 15.01
CA VAL A 482 -29.07 -7.14 16.27
C VAL A 482 -29.87 -5.84 16.14
N VAL A 483 -30.81 -5.65 17.07
CA VAL A 483 -31.57 -4.41 17.23
C VAL A 483 -30.83 -3.54 18.22
N VAL A 484 -30.48 -2.34 17.80
CA VAL A 484 -29.82 -1.30 18.58
C VAL A 484 -30.87 -0.31 19.05
N THR A 485 -30.86 0.02 20.34
CA THR A 485 -31.70 1.06 20.93
C THR A 485 -30.88 2.31 21.17
N SER A 486 -31.30 3.41 20.56
CA SER A 486 -30.73 4.76 20.70
C SER A 486 -31.84 5.78 20.48
N ALA A 487 -32.29 6.45 21.54
CA ALA A 487 -33.40 7.40 21.44
C ALA A 487 -33.09 8.55 20.47
N GLY A 488 -34.06 8.90 19.61
CA GLY A 488 -33.99 10.05 18.71
C GLY A 488 -32.84 10.02 17.70
N HIS A 489 -32.38 8.84 17.28
CA HIS A 489 -31.15 8.69 16.50
C HIS A 489 -31.21 9.32 15.09
N GLY A 490 -32.40 9.50 14.51
CA GLY A 490 -32.59 10.17 13.22
C GLY A 490 -32.01 9.44 12.00
N LEU A 491 -31.57 8.19 12.16
CA LEU A 491 -31.05 7.35 11.08
C LEU A 491 -32.17 6.85 10.16
N ARG A 492 -31.76 6.42 8.97
CA ARG A 492 -32.64 5.87 7.95
C ARG A 492 -32.02 4.61 7.37
N ASN A 493 -32.84 3.78 6.73
CA ASN A 493 -32.34 2.58 6.05
C ASN A 493 -31.32 2.94 4.96
N GLY A 494 -30.29 2.10 4.84
CA GLY A 494 -29.25 2.18 3.82
C GLY A 494 -27.99 2.94 4.23
N PHE A 495 -27.95 3.59 5.39
CA PHE A 495 -26.71 4.16 5.92
C PHE A 495 -25.79 3.06 6.45
N MET A 496 -24.48 3.21 6.24
CA MET A 496 -23.48 2.43 6.97
C MET A 496 -23.24 3.09 8.33
N VAL A 497 -23.29 2.32 9.40
CA VAL A 497 -23.04 2.80 10.77
C VAL A 497 -21.88 2.04 11.39
N ARG A 498 -20.97 2.77 12.03
CA ARG A 498 -19.93 2.18 12.87
C ARG A 498 -20.43 2.09 14.30
N VAL A 499 -20.46 0.88 14.86
CA VAL A 499 -20.71 0.64 16.28
C VAL A 499 -19.37 0.46 16.99
N ALA A 500 -19.18 1.17 18.11
CA ALA A 500 -17.95 1.14 18.88
C ALA A 500 -18.22 1.05 20.38
N GLY A 501 -17.30 0.40 21.11
CA GLY A 501 -17.34 0.30 22.56
C GLY A 501 -18.34 -0.73 23.12
N ALA A 502 -19.05 -1.48 22.26
CA ALA A 502 -20.02 -2.46 22.72
C ALA A 502 -19.35 -3.65 23.41
N ARG A 503 -19.80 -3.96 24.63
CA ARG A 503 -19.32 -5.10 25.42
C ARG A 503 -20.51 -5.85 26.00
N GLY A 504 -20.27 -7.09 26.42
CA GLY A 504 -21.32 -7.92 26.98
C GLY A 504 -20.82 -9.24 27.53
N ARG A 505 -21.72 -9.97 28.18
CA ARG A 505 -21.46 -11.32 28.69
C ARG A 505 -21.63 -12.32 27.54
N LYS A 506 -20.58 -13.08 27.22
CA LYS A 506 -20.58 -14.05 26.11
C LYS A 506 -21.70 -15.07 26.28
N THR A 507 -22.37 -15.41 25.18
CA THR A 507 -23.40 -16.46 25.16
C THR A 507 -23.10 -17.56 24.15
N ASP A 508 -23.64 -18.74 24.39
CA ASP A 508 -23.69 -19.84 23.42
C ASP A 508 -24.77 -19.59 22.31
N ASP A 509 -24.96 -20.57 21.43
CA ASP A 509 -25.95 -20.51 20.35
C ASP A 509 -27.40 -20.52 20.86
N SER A 510 -27.62 -21.09 22.05
CA SER A 510 -28.91 -21.10 22.75
C SER A 510 -29.14 -19.83 23.59
N LYS A 511 -28.19 -18.88 23.55
CA LYS A 511 -28.19 -17.61 24.28
C LYS A 511 -28.09 -17.74 25.80
N ASN A 512 -27.51 -18.83 26.29
CA ASN A 512 -27.09 -18.94 27.69
C ASN A 512 -25.70 -18.33 27.88
N GLN A 513 -25.46 -17.68 29.02
CA GLN A 513 -24.13 -17.11 29.31
C GLN A 513 -23.11 -18.21 29.57
N ILE A 514 -21.88 -18.01 29.08
CA ILE A 514 -20.77 -18.98 29.22
C ILE A 514 -19.51 -18.37 29.80
N ASP A 515 -18.70 -19.18 30.49
CA ASP A 515 -17.37 -18.80 31.02
C ASP A 515 -16.24 -18.91 29.97
N GLU A 516 -14.98 -18.81 30.42
CA GLU A 516 -13.80 -18.89 29.55
C GLU A 516 -13.57 -20.27 28.93
N ASP A 517 -14.02 -21.32 29.62
CA ASP A 517 -13.94 -22.71 29.18
C ASP A 517 -15.13 -23.12 28.30
N GLY A 518 -16.16 -22.27 28.21
CA GLY A 518 -17.36 -22.50 27.41
C GLY A 518 -18.49 -23.20 28.15
N ASN A 519 -18.43 -23.32 29.49
CA ASN A 519 -19.50 -23.90 30.29
C ASN A 519 -20.62 -22.89 30.52
N VAL A 520 -21.87 -23.36 30.53
CA VAL A 520 -23.04 -22.53 30.84
C VAL A 520 -23.02 -22.12 32.30
N VAL A 521 -23.14 -20.81 32.55
CA VAL A 521 -23.14 -20.19 33.88
C VAL A 521 -24.42 -19.38 34.13
N ALA A 522 -24.66 -19.02 35.39
CA ALA A 522 -25.78 -18.17 35.77
C ALA A 522 -25.70 -16.78 35.11
N VAL A 523 -26.86 -16.18 34.85
CA VAL A 523 -26.96 -14.83 34.28
C VAL A 523 -26.20 -13.83 35.17
N GLY A 524 -25.31 -13.07 34.54
CA GLY A 524 -24.43 -12.10 35.21
C GLY A 524 -23.01 -12.62 35.48
N ALA A 525 -22.77 -13.93 35.37
CA ALA A 525 -21.47 -14.54 35.60
C ALA A 525 -20.66 -14.85 34.32
N GLY A 526 -21.23 -14.66 33.12
CA GLY A 526 -20.55 -14.99 31.85
C GLY A 526 -19.25 -14.21 31.60
N LEU A 527 -18.40 -14.70 30.70
CA LEU A 527 -17.17 -14.03 30.30
C LEU A 527 -17.46 -12.66 29.67
N LEU A 528 -16.75 -11.61 30.11
CA LEU A 528 -16.91 -10.27 29.51
C LEU A 528 -16.08 -10.16 28.23
N ILE A 529 -16.76 -9.95 27.10
CA ILE A 529 -16.12 -9.84 25.78
C ILE A 529 -16.43 -8.49 25.11
N LYS A 530 -15.62 -8.13 24.11
CA LYS A 530 -16.04 -7.14 23.11
C LYS A 530 -17.14 -7.78 22.28
N SER A 531 -18.27 -7.08 22.13
CA SER A 531 -19.37 -7.57 21.31
C SER A 531 -18.91 -7.69 19.86
N ALA A 532 -19.37 -8.73 19.17
CA ALA A 532 -19.12 -8.85 17.75
C ALA A 532 -19.93 -7.81 16.95
N ALA A 533 -20.90 -7.13 17.58
CA ALA A 533 -21.64 -6.00 16.99
C ALA A 533 -20.80 -4.73 16.84
N ASN A 534 -19.56 -4.68 17.34
CA ASN A 534 -18.63 -3.61 16.97
C ASN A 534 -18.18 -3.79 15.51
N GLY A 535 -18.09 -2.69 14.77
CA GLY A 535 -17.74 -2.71 13.34
C GLY A 535 -18.70 -1.87 12.51
N TYR A 536 -18.65 -2.04 11.19
CA TYR A 536 -19.47 -1.30 10.22
C TYR A 536 -20.61 -2.19 9.70
N PHE A 537 -21.83 -1.70 9.78
CA PHE A 537 -23.03 -2.43 9.32
C PHE A 537 -24.01 -1.51 8.60
N GLU A 538 -24.71 -2.05 7.60
CA GLU A 538 -25.82 -1.35 6.96
C GLU A 538 -27.01 -1.30 7.91
N VAL A 539 -27.60 -0.12 8.06
CA VAL A 539 -28.80 0.13 8.85
C VAL A 539 -30.03 -0.35 8.08
N VAL A 540 -30.82 -1.20 8.71
CA VAL A 540 -32.15 -1.63 8.25
C VAL A 540 -33.20 -1.44 9.35
N ASN A 541 -34.48 -1.46 8.98
CA ASN A 541 -35.62 -1.29 9.91
C ASN A 541 -35.47 -0.12 10.91
N ALA A 542 -34.94 1.02 10.45
CA ALA A 542 -34.78 2.21 11.26
C ALA A 542 -36.14 2.82 11.65
N GLY A 543 -36.39 2.86 12.96
CA GLY A 543 -37.51 3.57 13.60
C GLY A 543 -37.07 4.91 14.18
N THR A 544 -37.79 5.40 15.19
CA THR A 544 -37.45 6.65 15.89
C THR A 544 -36.32 6.46 16.91
N ASP A 545 -36.36 5.33 17.63
CA ASP A 545 -35.47 5.05 18.76
C ASP A 545 -34.68 3.73 18.61
N THR A 546 -34.90 3.01 17.51
CA THR A 546 -34.29 1.69 17.26
C THR A 546 -33.91 1.50 15.81
N PHE A 547 -32.86 0.75 15.55
CA PHE A 547 -32.48 0.30 14.20
C PHE A 547 -31.80 -1.06 14.24
N GLU A 548 -31.74 -1.76 13.11
CA GLU A 548 -31.14 -3.09 12.99
C GLU A 548 -29.82 -3.05 12.22
N LEU A 549 -28.86 -3.87 12.66
CA LEU A 549 -27.59 -4.11 11.98
C LEU A 549 -27.75 -5.28 10.99
N LYS A 550 -27.80 -4.98 9.70
CA LYS A 550 -28.07 -5.98 8.65
C LYS A 550 -27.08 -7.15 8.69
N GLY A 551 -27.62 -8.36 8.73
CA GLY A 551 -26.86 -9.61 8.68
C GLY A 551 -26.06 -9.91 9.94
N LYS A 552 -26.25 -9.14 11.02
CA LYS A 552 -25.46 -9.29 12.23
C LYS A 552 -26.24 -10.00 13.34
N SER A 553 -25.78 -11.19 13.74
CA SER A 553 -26.27 -11.89 14.93
C SER A 553 -25.56 -11.43 16.22
N GLY A 554 -26.22 -11.68 17.35
CA GLY A 554 -25.68 -11.39 18.68
C GLY A 554 -24.81 -12.54 19.21
N ASN A 555 -23.74 -12.19 19.93
CA ASN A 555 -22.83 -13.13 20.58
C ASN A 555 -22.67 -12.89 22.09
N CYS A 556 -23.37 -11.88 22.62
CA CYS A 556 -23.29 -11.51 24.03
C CYS A 556 -24.52 -10.74 24.48
N ASP A 557 -24.83 -10.86 25.77
CA ASP A 557 -25.80 -10.00 26.44
C ASP A 557 -25.14 -8.65 26.71
N PHE A 558 -25.67 -7.60 26.08
CA PHE A 558 -25.09 -6.27 26.11
C PHE A 558 -25.00 -5.69 27.52
N LEU A 559 -23.87 -5.06 27.83
CA LEU A 559 -23.62 -4.37 29.09
C LEU A 559 -23.00 -3.00 28.86
N GLY A 560 -23.50 -2.01 29.61
CA GLY A 560 -22.98 -0.65 29.61
C GLY A 560 -23.55 0.20 28.48
N THR A 561 -22.77 1.20 28.07
CA THR A 561 -23.10 2.09 26.95
C THR A 561 -22.11 1.86 25.82
N ALA A 562 -22.60 2.01 24.59
CA ALA A 562 -21.78 2.01 23.39
C ALA A 562 -22.11 3.24 22.55
N THR A 563 -21.45 3.43 21.43
CA THR A 563 -21.77 4.52 20.50
C THR A 563 -21.99 3.99 19.09
N TRP A 564 -22.81 4.70 18.35
CA TRP A 564 -22.94 4.55 16.91
C TRP A 564 -22.50 5.85 16.23
N ILE A 565 -21.90 5.74 15.05
CA ILE A 565 -21.35 6.86 14.29
C ILE A 565 -21.62 6.63 12.80
N THR A 566 -22.27 7.58 12.13
CA THR A 566 -22.33 7.67 10.66
C THR A 566 -21.41 8.75 10.12
N GLY A 567 -20.99 9.69 10.96
CA GLY A 567 -20.04 10.71 10.58
C GLY A 567 -19.66 11.60 11.75
N ARG A 568 -18.83 12.58 11.47
CA ARG A 568 -18.40 13.61 12.43
C ARG A 568 -18.33 14.96 11.74
N PRO A 569 -18.74 16.05 12.39
CA PRO A 569 -18.77 17.38 11.78
C PRO A 569 -17.38 17.99 11.57
N GLY A 570 -16.34 17.36 12.15
CA GLY A 570 -14.98 17.90 12.16
C GLY A 570 -14.86 19.14 13.04
N SER A 571 -13.67 19.73 13.05
CA SER A 571 -13.35 20.92 13.85
C SER A 571 -12.19 21.71 13.24
N GLY A 572 -12.18 23.03 13.45
CA GLY A 572 -11.11 23.93 12.98
C GLY A 572 -11.35 24.53 11.59
N TYR A 573 -12.58 24.43 11.07
CA TYR A 573 -12.93 25.06 9.79
C TYR A 573 -13.11 26.58 9.97
N SER A 574 -12.37 27.38 9.21
CA SER A 574 -12.52 28.83 9.16
C SER A 574 -13.57 29.28 8.13
N SER A 575 -13.85 28.44 7.13
CA SER A 575 -14.73 28.74 5.98
C SER A 575 -15.49 27.50 5.53
N ASP A 576 -16.59 27.71 4.78
CA ASP A 576 -17.34 26.63 4.14
C ASP A 576 -16.41 25.70 3.32
N ALA A 577 -16.72 24.40 3.36
CA ALA A 577 -16.00 23.37 2.63
C ALA A 577 -16.81 22.86 1.43
N PHE A 578 -16.17 22.15 0.51
CA PHE A 578 -16.81 21.59 -0.69
C PHE A 578 -17.00 20.09 -0.55
N VAL A 579 -18.02 19.55 -1.20
CA VAL A 579 -18.38 18.14 -1.11
C VAL A 579 -18.48 17.53 -2.49
N SER A 580 -17.80 16.42 -2.70
CA SER A 580 -17.93 15.57 -3.89
C SER A 580 -18.39 14.16 -3.53
N PHE A 581 -18.97 13.47 -4.51
CA PHE A 581 -19.52 12.13 -4.35
C PHE A 581 -18.90 11.18 -5.37
N VAL A 582 -18.25 10.13 -4.89
CA VAL A 582 -17.49 9.18 -5.71
C VAL A 582 -18.07 7.77 -5.55
N GLY A 583 -18.27 7.06 -6.66
CA GLY A 583 -18.82 5.71 -6.67
C GLY A 583 -20.34 5.67 -6.56
N GLY A 584 -20.88 4.58 -6.02
CA GLY A 584 -22.33 4.39 -5.88
C GLY A 584 -23.10 4.16 -7.20
N GLY A 585 -22.39 4.00 -8.33
CA GLY A 585 -22.97 3.83 -9.67
C GLY A 585 -23.40 5.15 -10.35
N GLY A 586 -23.35 6.28 -9.64
CA GLY A 586 -23.80 7.58 -10.13
C GLY A 586 -22.68 8.54 -10.50
N GLN A 587 -23.05 9.70 -11.05
CA GLN A 587 -22.14 10.75 -11.48
C GLN A 587 -22.71 12.16 -11.25
N GLY A 588 -21.82 13.14 -11.11
CA GLY A 588 -22.14 14.57 -11.19
C GLY A 588 -22.73 15.22 -9.94
N ALA A 589 -22.82 14.51 -8.80
CA ALA A 589 -23.26 15.14 -7.56
C ALA A 589 -22.15 16.01 -6.94
N LYS A 590 -22.54 17.19 -6.44
CA LYS A 590 -21.68 18.17 -5.75
C LYS A 590 -22.46 18.88 -4.64
N GLY A 591 -21.76 19.34 -3.62
CA GLY A 591 -22.34 20.11 -2.53
C GLY A 591 -21.37 21.07 -1.85
N ILE A 592 -21.91 21.85 -0.92
CA ILE A 592 -21.17 22.77 -0.05
C ILE A 592 -21.48 22.36 1.39
N ALA A 593 -20.45 22.04 2.16
CA ALA A 593 -20.51 21.83 3.59
C ALA A 593 -20.50 23.19 4.28
N LYS A 594 -21.65 23.59 4.83
CA LYS A 594 -21.82 24.83 5.59
C LYS A 594 -21.19 24.70 6.96
N VAL A 595 -20.30 25.63 7.27
CA VAL A 595 -19.54 25.65 8.52
C VAL A 595 -20.15 26.66 9.48
N GLU A 596 -20.40 26.22 10.71
CA GLU A 596 -20.85 27.07 11.81
C GLU A 596 -20.01 26.73 13.04
N ASN A 597 -19.52 27.76 13.75
CA ASN A 597 -18.70 27.59 14.96
C ASN A 597 -17.51 26.62 14.78
N GLY A 598 -16.84 26.67 13.63
CA GLY A 598 -15.65 25.87 13.37
C GLY A 598 -15.90 24.42 12.93
N SER A 599 -17.16 24.01 12.74
CA SER A 599 -17.54 22.62 12.40
C SER A 599 -18.57 22.58 11.27
N VAL A 600 -18.63 21.49 10.50
CA VAL A 600 -19.64 21.32 9.45
C VAL A 600 -21.02 21.08 10.07
N ALA A 601 -21.93 22.04 9.90
CA ALA A 601 -23.29 21.98 10.43
C ALA A 601 -24.27 21.31 9.45
N SER A 602 -24.10 21.51 8.15
CA SER A 602 -24.95 20.88 7.13
C SER A 602 -24.30 20.82 5.76
N VAL A 603 -24.86 20.02 4.85
CA VAL A 603 -24.47 20.01 3.44
C VAL A 603 -25.61 20.52 2.58
N ILE A 604 -25.32 21.53 1.77
CA ILE A 604 -26.19 22.03 0.71
C ILE A 604 -25.79 21.35 -0.59
N ILE A 605 -26.71 20.61 -1.19
CA ILE A 605 -26.50 20.00 -2.51
C ILE A 605 -26.62 21.08 -3.58
N THR A 606 -25.55 21.30 -4.35
CA THR A 606 -25.52 22.28 -5.45
C THR A 606 -25.78 21.63 -6.80
N SER A 607 -25.37 20.36 -6.96
CA SER A 607 -25.75 19.49 -8.06
C SER A 607 -26.13 18.14 -7.48
N PRO A 608 -27.35 17.63 -7.68
CA PRO A 608 -27.77 16.36 -7.09
C PRO A 608 -27.25 15.14 -7.86
N GLY A 609 -26.70 15.33 -9.07
CA GLY A 609 -26.22 14.24 -9.93
C GLY A 609 -27.32 13.25 -10.33
N SER A 610 -26.93 12.06 -10.80
CA SER A 610 -27.86 10.99 -11.17
C SER A 610 -27.20 9.61 -11.11
N GLY A 611 -28.01 8.55 -10.96
CA GLY A 611 -27.55 7.15 -11.06
C GLY A 611 -26.95 6.54 -9.80
N TYR A 612 -27.04 7.19 -8.63
CA TYR A 612 -26.49 6.68 -7.37
C TYR A 612 -27.36 5.57 -6.77
N VAL A 613 -27.30 4.37 -7.36
CA VAL A 613 -28.05 3.17 -6.94
C VAL A 613 -27.46 2.46 -5.72
N ALA A 614 -26.20 2.76 -5.39
CA ALA A 614 -25.53 2.33 -4.17
C ALA A 614 -25.00 3.57 -3.41
N ALA A 615 -24.61 3.39 -2.15
CA ALA A 615 -24.06 4.47 -1.34
C ALA A 615 -22.75 5.00 -1.95
N PRO A 616 -22.65 6.29 -2.34
CA PRO A 616 -21.38 6.88 -2.75
C PRO A 616 -20.49 7.16 -1.53
N LYS A 617 -19.18 7.27 -1.77
CA LYS A 617 -18.25 7.88 -0.82
C LYS A 617 -18.39 9.39 -0.89
N VAL A 618 -18.58 10.03 0.25
CA VAL A 618 -18.64 11.50 0.37
C VAL A 618 -17.26 12.01 0.74
N LYS A 619 -16.69 12.90 -0.07
CA LYS A 619 -15.39 13.54 0.20
C LYS A 619 -15.61 15.00 0.54
N VAL A 620 -15.04 15.44 1.66
CA VAL A 620 -15.09 16.83 2.12
C VAL A 620 -13.74 17.48 1.81
N HIS A 621 -13.76 18.49 0.95
CA HIS A 621 -12.59 19.24 0.53
C HIS A 621 -12.55 20.55 1.31
N SER A 622 -11.46 20.76 2.05
CA SER A 622 -11.22 21.97 2.84
C SER A 622 -11.21 23.24 1.98
N GLY A 623 -10.88 23.13 0.69
CA GLY A 623 -10.81 24.27 -0.23
C GLY A 623 -9.45 24.95 -0.19
N GLY A 624 -9.40 26.26 -0.48
CA GLY A 624 -8.17 27.08 -0.42
C GLY A 624 -7.20 26.94 -1.60
N TRP A 625 -7.34 25.90 -2.41
CA TRP A 625 -6.51 25.70 -3.60
C TRP A 625 -6.84 26.69 -4.73
N ARG A 626 -5.81 27.21 -5.38
CA ARG A 626 -5.82 28.18 -6.46
C ARG A 626 -5.07 27.63 -7.67
N LYS A 627 -5.38 28.13 -8.87
CA LYS A 627 -4.73 27.74 -10.13
C LYS A 627 -4.20 28.96 -10.86
N GLN A 628 -2.99 28.86 -11.39
CA GLN A 628 -2.38 29.94 -12.17
C GLN A 628 -3.22 30.21 -13.44
N GLY A 629 -3.48 31.49 -13.73
CA GLY A 629 -4.26 31.92 -14.88
C GLY A 629 -5.79 31.79 -14.74
N ALA A 630 -6.31 31.32 -13.60
CA ALA A 630 -7.75 31.13 -13.38
C ALA A 630 -8.44 32.23 -12.54
N GLY A 631 -7.73 33.31 -12.22
CA GLY A 631 -8.25 34.41 -11.39
C GLY A 631 -8.42 34.01 -9.91
N ARG A 632 -9.40 34.63 -9.23
CA ARG A 632 -9.65 34.46 -7.78
C ARG A 632 -10.66 33.34 -7.44
N ALA A 633 -11.00 32.47 -8.38
CA ALA A 633 -11.90 31.34 -8.10
C ALA A 633 -11.13 30.21 -7.38
N PRO A 634 -11.65 29.64 -6.28
CA PRO A 634 -11.04 28.47 -5.65
C PRO A 634 -11.29 27.22 -6.50
N PHE A 635 -10.36 26.27 -6.46
CA PHE A 635 -10.43 25.00 -7.16
C PHE A 635 -10.48 23.86 -6.15
N ASN A 636 -11.64 23.22 -5.99
CA ASN A 636 -11.88 22.37 -4.83
C ASN A 636 -12.03 20.88 -5.16
N ASP A 637 -12.06 20.52 -6.44
CA ASP A 637 -12.22 19.15 -6.96
C ASP A 637 -11.12 18.79 -7.98
N ILE A 638 -9.90 19.31 -7.79
CA ILE A 638 -8.76 18.97 -8.65
C ILE A 638 -8.40 17.51 -8.43
N LEU A 639 -8.66 16.71 -9.46
CA LEU A 639 -8.21 15.33 -9.55
C LEU A 639 -6.79 15.28 -10.11
N ILE A 640 -5.96 14.51 -9.43
CA ILE A 640 -4.63 14.11 -9.84
C ILE A 640 -4.77 12.68 -10.36
N PRO A 641 -4.70 12.46 -11.68
CA PRO A 641 -4.83 11.13 -12.26
C PRO A 641 -3.84 10.12 -11.66
N ALA A 642 -4.19 8.84 -11.66
CA ALA A 642 -3.24 7.78 -11.34
C ALA A 642 -1.98 7.91 -12.22
N GLY A 643 -0.79 7.87 -11.61
CA GLY A 643 0.49 8.01 -12.31
C GLY A 643 0.80 9.40 -12.87
N ALA A 644 -0.02 10.43 -12.62
CA ALA A 644 0.33 11.80 -12.98
C ALA A 644 1.60 12.26 -12.25
N GLY A 645 2.47 12.97 -12.97
CA GLY A 645 3.66 13.58 -12.40
C GLY A 645 3.30 14.81 -11.58
N ILE A 646 3.88 14.93 -10.39
CA ILE A 646 3.63 16.00 -9.43
C ILE A 646 4.99 16.59 -9.06
N LEU A 647 5.21 17.86 -9.41
CA LEU A 647 6.41 18.58 -9.03
C LEU A 647 6.07 19.51 -7.86
N LEU A 648 6.77 19.31 -6.75
CA LEU A 648 6.68 20.16 -5.57
C LEU A 648 7.78 21.22 -5.63
N VAL A 649 7.37 22.49 -5.50
CA VAL A 649 8.26 23.64 -5.54
C VAL A 649 8.16 24.39 -4.22
N ARG A 650 9.25 24.32 -3.44
CA ARG A 650 9.34 24.93 -2.11
C ARG A 650 9.87 26.37 -2.19
N LYS A 651 8.97 27.35 -2.00
CA LYS A 651 9.26 28.78 -1.84
C LYS A 651 9.37 29.23 -0.39
N HIS A 652 8.96 28.38 0.57
CA HIS A 652 8.99 28.67 2.00
C HIS A 652 10.36 29.18 2.49
N PRO A 653 10.46 30.39 3.09
CA PRO A 653 11.74 31.01 3.45
C PRO A 653 12.51 30.32 4.57
N ALA A 654 11.82 29.74 5.55
CA ALA A 654 12.44 28.86 6.55
C ALA A 654 12.30 27.36 6.22
N GLY A 655 12.01 27.00 4.96
CA GLY A 655 11.65 25.64 4.59
C GLY A 655 12.77 24.63 4.87
N VAL A 656 12.51 23.65 5.72
CA VAL A 656 13.41 22.53 6.02
C VAL A 656 12.87 21.25 5.40
N SER A 657 13.77 20.32 5.08
CA SER A 657 13.32 19.02 4.58
C SER A 657 12.52 18.29 5.65
N SER A 658 11.35 17.79 5.27
CA SER A 658 10.39 17.14 6.19
C SER A 658 9.61 16.06 5.45
N THR A 659 8.85 15.23 6.16
CA THR A 659 7.92 14.27 5.54
C THR A 659 6.48 14.70 5.79
N LEU A 660 5.62 14.58 4.77
CA LEU A 660 4.18 14.80 4.90
C LEU A 660 3.43 13.50 4.64
N ALA A 661 2.39 13.24 5.42
CA ALA A 661 1.55 12.05 5.23
C ALA A 661 0.57 12.26 4.07
N ILE A 662 0.43 11.23 3.23
CA ILE A 662 -0.60 11.11 2.22
C ILE A 662 -1.51 9.95 2.59
N ARG A 663 -2.79 10.29 2.77
CA ARG A 663 -3.82 9.30 3.08
C ARG A 663 -4.27 8.61 1.80
N ASN A 664 -4.45 7.30 1.89
CA ASN A 664 -4.97 6.53 0.76
C ASN A 664 -6.41 6.96 0.46
N PRO A 665 -6.73 7.38 -0.78
CA PRO A 665 -8.05 7.89 -1.12
C PRO A 665 -9.15 6.82 -1.03
N ILE A 666 -8.78 5.54 -1.12
CA ILE A 666 -9.70 4.38 -1.08
C ILE A 666 -9.96 3.92 0.35
N LYS A 667 -8.98 4.04 1.25
CA LYS A 667 -9.11 3.60 2.65
C LYS A 667 -10.28 4.37 3.31
N LEU A 668 -11.15 3.63 3.99
CA LEU A 668 -12.27 4.20 4.72
C LEU A 668 -11.72 4.77 6.05
N ASP A 669 -12.05 6.02 6.35
CA ASP A 669 -11.74 6.67 7.64
C ASP A 669 -12.65 6.19 8.80
#